data_AF-A0A2V8XRH5-F1
#
_entry.id   AF-A0A2V8XRH5-F1
#
_cell.length_a   1.000
_cell.length_b   1.000
_cell.length_c   1.000
_cell.angle_alpha   90.00
_cell.angle_beta   90.00
_cell.angle_gamma   90.00
#
_symmetry.space_group_name_H-M   'P 1'
#
loop_
_entity.id
_entity.type
_entity.pdbx_description
1 polymer ?
#
loop_
_entity_poly.entity_id
_entity_poly.type
_entity_poly.pdbx_seq_one_letter_code
_entity_poly.pdbx_strand_id
1 'polypeptide(L)'
;MCVDQNQSLPVSSLSQRFHTRGRSEIFLVLAVLLFGLICFHAEPARAQSEPTLAERIQKVISRPEFAHANFGVEFYSLDTGKVIYALNADKLFVPASTTKILTEGTLLAKLGADYRFHTCVYRTGAIDKHGTLKGDLILVASGDPNLSNRVQPDGTLAFVDEDHSYQGPALPGDPLSVIKQLAKDVAAKGIRKIEGRVLIDATLFPDGPREGGTNVVMSSIMVNDNVIDLLGSPGAKAGDPVDFKTSPQTSYIKFVNHLLTSPAGIRPTFEPPDFVTNPDGSVSVTLSGSLPAGIAPQPAAIAVPSPTKFAETVFHEALLAAGMQIKNDPAPSVTDFSPYARFYTTENQVAEHVSPPLSEEIKVTLKVSQNLHAGMGPYLLGALGGKDTRNPLDAGFRLEHDFLQSAKLDLSGAAQGDGAGGDWADLFSPDFMVHYLTYWSTRPDYPVFFKALPILGKDGTLAKIQTNSPGAGHVFAKTGTFGSEDKLRGKMMLNGKGLAGYVFTKDGKRLAFAAYVNHVSLDPDPEAAQQVAGQALGEIAAAAYDANLDASANAGNYDLIIRNGHVVDGTGNPWFAADVAIGGDRIAAIGDLREAHAKREIDAKGRIVAPGFIDMLGQSEVSLLLDNRSLSKLSQGITTEITGEGGSIAPQNEKTIAPQKPFLEQYKLTIDWTTLDGYFRRLEKQGTPLNIGTYVGSAQIREAVIGDDDRAPTPAELEQMKSLVEQAMKDGALGLSSALIYPPNIYAKTDELIALAQVASKYGGLYATHMRSEGASEMPALAEAMRIGREANLPVEIFHLKVSGKPRWGSMKNVVAAIQQARDSGLDIAADMYPYIAGATALASSLPPWVADGGVQKLLERLKDSAIRSRIKKDLAGDHPDWENLFYDCGGAAGILVASAENPDLKQFAGKTLDDVAKAWKKSPEDTLMDFVLADKAQSGAIYFMASEEDLRTGLSQPWTSIGLDAGEMSLDGPTYEPHTHPRTMGSMPRFLGHYVRGEHLMPLEAAIRKITSLPAQREHLEGRGLLKPGYFADITIFDPAVIIDHATFTKPDQLSEGIDYTIVNGRVEFDPGKLTGAAAGRILRGRGWQPATD
;
A
#
# COMPACT_ATOMS: atom_id res chain seq x y z
N MET A 1 -18.57 0.37 -56.14
CA MET A 1 -19.61 -0.47 -56.78
C MET A 1 -20.44 -1.07 -55.65
N CYS A 2 -21.77 -1.00 -55.74
CA CYS A 2 -22.80 -1.57 -54.83
C CYS A 2 -22.64 -1.30 -53.31
N VAL A 3 -23.57 -0.63 -52.60
CA VAL A 3 -25.00 -0.99 -52.33
C VAL A 3 -25.07 -2.23 -51.41
N ASP A 4 -25.71 -2.20 -50.23
CA ASP A 4 -26.69 -1.25 -49.63
C ASP A 4 -26.29 -0.87 -48.16
N GLN A 5 -27.08 -0.39 -47.16
CA GLN A 5 -28.53 -0.23 -46.91
C GLN A 5 -28.85 0.86 -45.85
N ASN A 6 -30.16 1.11 -45.64
CA ASN A 6 -30.94 1.87 -44.63
C ASN A 6 -30.27 2.31 -43.31
N GLN A 7 -30.52 3.48 -42.70
CA GLN A 7 -31.67 4.44 -42.61
C GLN A 7 -32.83 4.13 -41.62
N SER A 8 -32.81 4.85 -40.48
CA SER A 8 -33.85 5.69 -39.82
C SER A 8 -35.37 5.44 -39.96
N LEU A 9 -36.15 5.80 -38.91
CA LEU A 9 -37.45 6.56 -38.86
C LEU A 9 -38.00 6.58 -37.37
N PRO A 10 -39.18 7.12 -36.96
CA PRO A 10 -39.40 8.57 -36.68
C PRO A 10 -40.39 8.97 -35.51
N VAL A 11 -40.59 10.29 -35.30
CA VAL A 11 -41.87 10.94 -34.82
C VAL A 11 -42.25 10.69 -33.32
N SER A 12 -43.15 11.41 -32.59
CA SER A 12 -44.31 12.28 -32.88
C SER A 12 -44.47 13.52 -31.93
N SER A 13 -45.62 14.22 -31.95
CA SER A 13 -46.08 15.21 -30.93
C SER A 13 -47.61 15.44 -30.98
N LEU A 14 -48.21 16.14 -29.99
CA LEU A 14 -49.61 16.66 -29.99
C LEU A 14 -50.39 16.24 -28.70
N SER A 15 -51.23 16.94 -27.93
CA SER A 15 -52.27 17.98 -28.14
C SER A 15 -52.84 18.43 -26.76
N GLN A 16 -52.99 19.74 -26.47
CA GLN A 16 -54.22 20.57 -26.39
C GLN A 16 -54.93 20.71 -25.01
N ARG A 17 -55.82 21.72 -24.86
CA ARG A 17 -56.37 22.30 -23.59
C ARG A 17 -57.90 22.46 -23.64
N PHE A 18 -58.60 22.57 -22.48
CA PHE A 18 -59.34 23.79 -22.01
C PHE A 18 -60.11 23.60 -20.67
N HIS A 19 -60.71 24.69 -20.14
CA HIS A 19 -61.41 24.83 -18.83
C HIS A 19 -62.83 24.17 -18.78
N THR A 20 -63.64 24.11 -17.70
CA THR A 20 -63.92 25.07 -16.58
C THR A 20 -64.78 24.45 -15.43
N ARG A 21 -64.83 25.09 -14.23
CA ARG A 21 -65.88 25.08 -13.15
C ARG A 21 -66.53 23.71 -12.76
N GLY A 22 -66.54 23.17 -11.52
CA GLY A 22 -66.58 23.77 -10.18
C GLY A 22 -67.86 23.37 -9.39
N ARG A 23 -67.71 22.63 -8.26
CA ARG A 23 -68.73 22.23 -7.24
C ARG A 23 -69.81 21.21 -7.68
N SER A 24 -70.32 20.27 -6.85
CA SER A 24 -70.29 20.12 -5.37
C SER A 24 -70.13 18.65 -4.88
N GLU A 25 -69.68 18.53 -3.62
CA GLU A 25 -70.04 17.55 -2.57
C GLU A 25 -70.81 16.26 -2.93
N ILE A 26 -70.15 15.11 -2.75
CA ILE A 26 -70.50 13.99 -1.82
C ILE A 26 -69.41 12.92 -2.03
N PHE A 27 -68.52 12.73 -1.03
CA PHE A 27 -67.65 11.55 -0.77
C PHE A 27 -66.54 11.82 0.28
N LEU A 28 -66.38 13.07 0.73
CA LEU A 28 -65.34 13.48 1.69
C LEU A 28 -65.66 13.15 3.16
N VAL A 29 -65.88 11.87 3.48
CA VAL A 29 -66.02 11.39 4.88
C VAL A 29 -65.23 10.09 5.12
N LEU A 30 -65.21 9.17 4.16
CA LEU A 30 -64.61 7.83 4.35
C LEU A 30 -63.10 7.74 4.05
N ALA A 31 -62.50 8.72 3.37
CA ALA A 31 -61.07 8.70 3.02
C ALA A 31 -60.14 9.17 4.16
N VAL A 32 -60.67 9.89 5.16
CA VAL A 32 -59.86 10.60 6.19
C VAL A 32 -59.40 9.68 7.32
N LEU A 33 -60.05 8.53 7.51
CA LEU A 33 -59.77 7.59 8.62
C LEU A 33 -58.78 6.45 8.28
N LEU A 34 -58.28 6.36 7.04
CA LEU A 34 -57.32 5.31 6.64
C LEU A 34 -55.88 5.81 6.40
N PHE A 35 -55.64 7.12 6.46
CA PHE A 35 -54.30 7.72 6.32
C PHE A 35 -53.68 8.17 7.65
N GLY A 36 -54.30 7.77 8.78
CA GLY A 36 -53.89 8.17 10.14
C GLY A 36 -53.03 7.16 10.90
N LEU A 37 -52.32 6.25 10.22
CA LEU A 37 -51.53 5.20 10.88
C LEU A 37 -50.27 4.75 10.10
N ILE A 38 -49.64 5.67 9.36
CA ILE A 38 -48.28 5.47 8.81
C ILE A 38 -47.33 6.48 9.48
N CYS A 39 -46.99 6.21 10.74
CA CYS A 39 -46.00 6.99 11.49
C CYS A 39 -44.58 6.53 11.12
N PHE A 40 -44.14 6.82 9.89
CA PHE A 40 -42.71 6.76 9.59
C PHE A 40 -41.97 7.72 10.53
N HIS A 41 -41.03 7.18 11.31
CA HIS A 41 -39.95 7.99 11.87
C HIS A 41 -39.06 8.41 10.70
N ALA A 42 -39.41 9.53 10.07
CA ALA A 42 -38.48 10.23 9.21
C ALA A 42 -37.37 10.79 10.10
N GLU A 43 -36.22 10.13 10.13
CA GLU A 43 -35.01 10.72 10.70
C GLU A 43 -34.77 12.09 10.03
N PRO A 44 -34.32 13.11 10.78
CA PRO A 44 -33.98 14.39 10.17
C PRO A 44 -32.88 14.13 9.14
N ALA A 45 -33.12 14.51 7.88
CA ALA A 45 -32.18 14.28 6.80
C ALA A 45 -30.83 14.91 7.15
N ARG A 46 -29.89 14.05 7.57
CA ARG A 46 -28.57 14.45 8.08
C ARG A 46 -27.83 15.14 6.95
N ALA A 47 -27.69 16.46 7.05
CA ALA A 47 -26.92 17.24 6.10
C ALA A 47 -25.54 16.59 5.96
N GLN A 48 -25.18 16.19 4.74
CA GLN A 48 -23.84 15.67 4.46
C GLN A 48 -22.87 16.80 4.76
N SER A 49 -21.99 16.58 5.74
CA SER A 49 -20.84 17.44 6.00
C SER A 49 -19.99 17.49 4.74
N GLU A 50 -19.55 18.69 4.35
CA GLU A 50 -18.60 18.83 3.24
C GLU A 50 -17.34 18.00 3.54
N PRO A 51 -16.82 17.22 2.57
CA PRO A 51 -15.72 16.30 2.82
C PRO A 51 -14.46 17.05 3.23
N THR A 52 -13.78 16.53 4.25
CA THR A 52 -12.52 17.05 4.80
C THR A 52 -11.39 16.99 3.77
N LEU A 53 -10.32 17.76 4.02
CA LEU A 53 -9.11 17.69 3.18
C LEU A 53 -8.55 16.25 3.11
N ALA A 54 -8.56 15.53 4.23
CA ALA A 54 -8.08 14.15 4.29
C ALA A 54 -8.90 13.18 3.40
N GLU A 55 -10.24 13.26 3.45
CA GLU A 55 -11.11 12.43 2.60
C GLU A 55 -10.95 12.76 1.10
N ARG A 56 -10.79 14.05 0.77
CA ARG A 56 -10.53 14.51 -0.61
C ARG A 56 -9.19 13.94 -1.13
N ILE A 57 -8.12 14.03 -0.34
CA ILE A 57 -6.79 13.48 -0.70
C ILE A 57 -6.85 11.95 -0.80
N GLN A 58 -7.50 11.26 0.14
CA GLN A 58 -7.65 9.81 0.12
C GLN A 58 -8.32 9.34 -1.20
N LYS A 59 -9.35 10.05 -1.67
CA LYS A 59 -10.02 9.80 -2.95
C LYS A 59 -9.12 10.00 -4.19
N VAL A 60 -8.07 10.81 -4.10
CA VAL A 60 -7.08 10.96 -5.18
C VAL A 60 -6.06 9.82 -5.15
N ILE A 61 -5.47 9.52 -3.99
CA ILE A 61 -4.39 8.54 -3.88
C ILE A 61 -4.86 7.08 -4.02
N SER A 62 -6.15 6.81 -3.77
CA SER A 62 -6.72 5.44 -3.84
C SER A 62 -7.16 5.01 -5.25
N ARG A 63 -6.77 5.72 -6.32
CA ARG A 63 -7.19 5.39 -7.69
C ARG A 63 -6.38 4.21 -8.25
N PRO A 64 -6.95 3.37 -9.14
CA PRO A 64 -6.29 2.15 -9.62
C PRO A 64 -4.91 2.38 -10.26
N GLU A 65 -4.74 3.48 -10.99
CA GLU A 65 -3.46 3.91 -11.58
C GLU A 65 -2.33 4.15 -10.56
N PHE A 66 -2.67 4.30 -9.28
CA PHE A 66 -1.76 4.55 -8.17
C PHE A 66 -1.59 3.36 -7.22
N ALA A 67 -2.14 2.17 -7.52
CA ALA A 67 -2.12 1.01 -6.63
C ALA A 67 -0.72 0.49 -6.22
N HIS A 68 0.35 0.98 -6.86
CA HIS A 68 1.75 0.69 -6.52
C HIS A 68 2.61 1.94 -6.35
N ALA A 69 2.00 3.14 -6.31
CA ALA A 69 2.69 4.41 -6.21
C ALA A 69 2.90 4.82 -4.75
N ASN A 70 4.03 5.49 -4.47
CA ASN A 70 4.30 6.07 -3.16
C ASN A 70 3.89 7.54 -3.17
N PHE A 71 2.95 7.96 -2.30
CA PHE A 71 2.59 9.36 -2.09
C PHE A 71 3.24 9.94 -0.83
N GLY A 72 3.67 11.20 -0.91
CA GLY A 72 4.06 12.03 0.23
C GLY A 72 3.39 13.39 0.12
N VAL A 73 2.71 13.85 1.17
CA VAL A 73 1.97 15.11 1.14
C VAL A 73 2.03 15.79 2.51
N GLU A 74 2.35 17.08 2.54
CA GLU A 74 2.10 17.95 3.70
C GLU A 74 1.41 19.25 3.27
N PHE A 75 0.48 19.72 4.10
CA PHE A 75 -0.06 21.08 4.11
C PHE A 75 0.18 21.69 5.49
N TYR A 76 0.60 22.96 5.54
CA TYR A 76 0.94 23.67 6.78
C TYR A 76 0.40 25.10 6.74
N SER A 77 -0.24 25.55 7.83
CA SER A 77 -0.85 26.88 7.94
C SER A 77 0.18 27.92 8.34
N LEU A 78 0.44 28.87 7.43
CA LEU A 78 1.31 30.03 7.64
C LEU A 78 0.70 31.08 8.58
N ASP A 79 -0.58 30.93 8.92
CA ASP A 79 -1.30 31.80 9.86
C ASP A 79 -1.25 31.28 11.30
N THR A 80 -1.06 29.97 11.50
CA THR A 80 -1.13 29.33 12.83
C THR A 80 0.13 28.57 13.24
N GLY A 81 1.06 28.29 12.31
CA GLY A 81 2.26 27.50 12.59
C GLY A 81 1.98 26.02 12.83
N LYS A 82 0.95 25.47 12.18
CA LYS A 82 0.47 24.09 12.38
C LYS A 82 0.32 23.32 11.07
N VAL A 83 0.63 22.02 11.12
CA VAL A 83 0.28 21.04 10.07
C VAL A 83 -1.24 20.94 9.94
N ILE A 84 -1.74 21.02 8.70
CA ILE A 84 -3.15 20.95 8.28
C ILE A 84 -3.46 19.63 7.56
N TYR A 85 -2.46 18.95 7.01
CA TYR A 85 -2.52 17.53 6.61
C TYR A 85 -1.10 16.97 6.48
N ALA A 86 -0.89 15.70 6.80
CA ALA A 86 0.38 15.00 6.57
C ALA A 86 0.14 13.54 6.19
N LEU A 87 0.92 13.05 5.21
CA LEU A 87 0.98 11.68 4.72
C LEU A 87 2.41 11.39 4.29
N ASN A 88 3.10 10.46 4.95
CA ASN A 88 4.52 10.14 4.70
C ASN A 88 5.42 11.39 4.63
N ALA A 89 5.10 12.42 5.43
CA ALA A 89 5.69 13.76 5.32
C ALA A 89 7.19 13.78 5.62
N ASP A 90 7.69 12.80 6.36
CA ASP A 90 9.09 12.58 6.76
C ASP A 90 9.87 11.65 5.81
N LYS A 91 9.25 11.20 4.70
CA LYS A 91 9.89 10.27 3.75
C LYS A 91 10.46 11.02 2.56
N LEU A 92 11.62 10.60 2.08
CA LEU A 92 12.28 11.17 0.91
C LEU A 92 11.59 10.72 -0.39
N PHE A 93 11.29 11.67 -1.27
CA PHE A 93 10.75 11.45 -2.61
C PHE A 93 11.65 12.12 -3.66
N VAL A 94 11.74 11.55 -4.86
CA VAL A 94 12.35 12.20 -6.02
C VAL A 94 11.53 13.46 -6.34
N PRO A 95 12.07 14.66 -6.10
CA PRO A 95 11.30 15.91 -6.12
C PRO A 95 11.13 16.45 -7.55
N ALA A 96 11.96 15.96 -8.46
CA ALA A 96 12.15 16.47 -9.81
C ALA A 96 12.30 18.01 -9.80
N SER A 97 11.87 18.72 -10.85
CA SER A 97 11.96 20.18 -10.92
C SER A 97 11.17 21.02 -9.90
N THR A 98 10.71 20.43 -8.78
CA THR A 98 10.49 21.22 -7.56
C THR A 98 11.81 21.64 -6.90
N THR A 99 12.96 20.99 -7.17
CA THR A 99 14.31 21.43 -6.74
C THR A 99 14.62 22.88 -7.09
N LYS A 100 14.08 23.39 -8.20
CA LYS A 100 14.22 24.80 -8.61
C LYS A 100 13.69 25.78 -7.54
N ILE A 101 12.77 25.38 -6.65
CA ILE A 101 12.35 26.18 -5.48
C ILE A 101 13.54 26.47 -4.54
N LEU A 102 14.42 25.48 -4.33
CA LEU A 102 15.63 25.63 -3.55
C LEU A 102 16.62 26.53 -4.29
N THR A 103 17.04 26.11 -5.48
CA THR A 103 18.08 26.77 -6.28
C THR A 103 17.80 28.25 -6.55
N GLU A 104 16.61 28.56 -7.07
CA GLU A 104 16.24 29.94 -7.43
C GLU A 104 15.98 30.81 -6.19
N GLY A 105 15.50 30.20 -5.11
CA GLY A 105 15.41 30.88 -3.82
C GLY A 105 16.80 31.22 -3.28
N THR A 106 17.74 30.29 -3.31
CA THR A 106 19.13 30.53 -2.88
C THR A 106 19.80 31.62 -3.73
N LEU A 107 19.64 31.60 -5.05
CA LEU A 107 20.10 32.68 -5.94
C LEU A 107 19.51 34.04 -5.54
N LEU A 108 18.18 34.12 -5.40
CA LEU A 108 17.47 35.33 -4.98
C LEU A 108 17.99 35.86 -3.63
N ALA A 109 18.18 34.96 -2.67
CA ALA A 109 18.60 35.30 -1.30
C ALA A 109 20.07 35.71 -1.18
N LYS A 110 20.93 35.36 -2.15
CA LYS A 110 22.38 35.59 -2.10
C LYS A 110 22.86 36.68 -3.07
N LEU A 111 22.23 36.82 -4.23
CA LEU A 111 22.54 37.85 -5.23
C LEU A 111 21.59 39.06 -5.14
N GLY A 112 20.32 38.83 -4.76
CA GLY A 112 19.28 39.86 -4.63
C GLY A 112 18.43 40.04 -5.88
N ALA A 113 17.16 40.42 -5.69
CA ALA A 113 16.16 40.57 -6.76
C ALA A 113 16.59 41.51 -7.90
N ASP A 114 17.23 42.62 -7.54
CA ASP A 114 17.71 43.67 -8.47
C ASP A 114 19.07 43.36 -9.11
N TYR A 115 19.68 42.19 -8.84
CA TYR A 115 20.93 41.77 -9.48
C TYR A 115 20.76 41.72 -11.00
N ARG A 116 21.81 42.11 -11.74
CA ARG A 116 21.84 42.09 -13.21
C ARG A 116 23.16 41.56 -13.69
N PHE A 117 23.11 40.84 -14.80
CA PHE A 117 24.29 40.39 -15.53
C PHE A 117 24.80 41.52 -16.43
N HIS A 118 26.13 41.64 -16.54
CA HIS A 118 26.80 42.72 -17.28
C HIS A 118 27.69 42.09 -18.37
N THR A 119 27.08 41.77 -19.51
CA THR A 119 27.74 41.13 -20.66
C THR A 119 28.48 42.20 -21.48
N CYS A 120 29.74 42.43 -21.11
CA CYS A 120 30.58 43.49 -21.68
C CYS A 120 31.41 43.02 -22.88
N VAL A 121 31.66 43.93 -23.83
CA VAL A 121 32.58 43.73 -24.95
C VAL A 121 33.76 44.69 -24.83
N TYR A 122 34.99 44.16 -24.84
CA TYR A 122 36.24 44.92 -24.69
C TYR A 122 37.13 44.85 -25.94
N ARG A 123 37.90 45.93 -26.18
CA ARG A 123 38.99 45.99 -27.15
C ARG A 123 40.35 45.75 -26.49
N THR A 124 41.30 45.12 -27.18
CA THR A 124 42.67 44.88 -26.65
C THR A 124 43.74 45.78 -27.26
N GLY A 125 43.35 46.65 -28.20
CA GLY A 125 44.23 47.60 -28.87
C GLY A 125 43.58 48.96 -29.11
N ALA A 126 44.33 49.87 -29.75
CA ALA A 126 43.84 51.19 -30.12
C ALA A 126 42.95 51.13 -31.36
N ILE A 127 42.00 52.07 -31.47
CA ILE A 127 41.20 52.32 -32.67
C ILE A 127 41.87 53.48 -33.43
N ASP A 128 42.22 53.27 -34.70
CA ASP A 128 42.83 54.33 -35.51
C ASP A 128 41.80 55.32 -36.10
N LYS A 129 42.29 56.42 -36.68
CA LYS A 129 41.47 57.48 -37.29
C LYS A 129 40.56 57.05 -38.45
N HIS A 130 40.67 55.80 -38.91
CA HIS A 130 39.82 55.22 -39.95
C HIS A 130 38.77 54.24 -39.37
N GLY A 131 38.79 54.01 -38.05
CA GLY A 131 37.94 53.04 -37.36
C GLY A 131 38.55 51.64 -37.29
N THR A 132 39.87 51.49 -37.49
CA THR A 132 40.52 50.18 -37.42
C THR A 132 40.97 49.87 -36.01
N LEU A 133 40.38 48.83 -35.39
CA LEU A 133 40.87 48.25 -34.14
C LEU A 133 42.14 47.43 -34.41
N LYS A 134 43.26 47.87 -33.85
CA LYS A 134 44.58 47.21 -33.88
C LYS A 134 44.73 46.22 -32.72
N GLY A 135 43.80 45.27 -32.62
CA GLY A 135 43.74 44.27 -31.56
C GLY A 135 42.54 43.33 -31.70
N ASP A 136 42.38 42.45 -30.72
CA ASP A 136 41.22 41.56 -30.58
C ASP A 136 40.00 42.32 -30.01
N LEU A 137 38.81 41.78 -30.26
CA LEU A 137 37.54 42.14 -29.65
C LEU A 137 37.02 40.94 -28.83
N ILE A 138 36.65 41.17 -27.56
CA ILE A 138 36.31 40.10 -26.62
C ILE A 138 34.96 40.38 -25.98
N LEU A 139 33.98 39.48 -26.16
CA LEU A 139 32.74 39.46 -25.39
C LEU A 139 32.97 38.59 -24.15
N VAL A 140 32.80 39.17 -22.96
CA VAL A 140 32.97 38.45 -21.69
C VAL A 140 31.63 37.86 -21.25
N ALA A 141 31.61 36.55 -21.08
CA ALA A 141 30.44 35.79 -20.68
C ALA A 141 30.18 36.01 -19.18
N SER A 142 29.07 36.67 -18.87
CA SER A 142 28.77 37.15 -17.51
C SER A 142 27.92 36.16 -16.69
N GLY A 143 27.52 35.04 -17.29
CA GLY A 143 26.50 34.13 -16.74
C GLY A 143 25.06 34.49 -17.13
N ASP A 144 24.86 35.51 -17.97
CA ASP A 144 23.54 35.97 -18.43
C ASP A 144 22.78 34.88 -19.22
N PRO A 145 21.62 34.40 -18.71
CA PRO A 145 20.82 33.39 -19.39
C PRO A 145 19.99 33.96 -20.57
N ASN A 146 19.82 35.28 -20.68
CA ASN A 146 18.84 35.90 -21.58
C ASN A 146 19.45 36.68 -22.75
N LEU A 147 20.54 36.20 -23.36
CA LEU A 147 20.98 36.68 -24.68
C LEU A 147 20.06 36.10 -25.79
N SER A 148 18.77 36.43 -25.72
CA SER A 148 17.66 35.89 -26.51
C SER A 148 16.61 36.97 -26.81
N ASN A 149 15.53 36.64 -27.51
CA ASN A 149 14.36 37.53 -27.68
C ASN A 149 13.38 37.51 -26.49
N ARG A 150 13.74 36.89 -25.35
CA ARG A 150 12.94 36.99 -24.12
C ARG A 150 12.90 38.44 -23.59
N VAL A 151 14.00 39.18 -23.71
CA VAL A 151 14.15 40.57 -23.20
C VAL A 151 13.16 41.54 -23.87
N GLN A 152 12.26 42.12 -23.08
CA GLN A 152 11.27 43.09 -23.54
C GLN A 152 11.69 44.55 -23.29
N PRO A 153 11.18 45.53 -24.07
CA PRO A 153 11.57 46.94 -23.94
C PRO A 153 11.19 47.62 -22.61
N ASP A 154 10.31 47.02 -21.82
CA ASP A 154 9.94 47.49 -20.47
C ASP A 154 10.84 46.92 -19.36
N GLY A 155 11.82 46.08 -19.71
CA GLY A 155 12.73 45.41 -18.78
C GLY A 155 12.19 44.10 -18.21
N THR A 156 11.09 43.57 -18.74
CA THR A 156 10.59 42.23 -18.40
C THR A 156 11.17 41.13 -19.29
N LEU A 157 10.96 39.87 -18.88
CA LEU A 157 11.20 38.70 -19.72
C LEU A 157 9.88 38.05 -20.17
N ALA A 158 9.77 37.81 -21.47
CA ALA A 158 8.68 37.06 -22.09
C ALA A 158 8.90 35.54 -22.00
N PHE A 159 7.80 34.80 -21.87
CA PHE A 159 7.75 33.35 -21.93
C PHE A 159 6.40 32.89 -22.48
N VAL A 160 6.28 31.59 -22.75
CA VAL A 160 5.04 30.87 -23.09
C VAL A 160 4.92 29.65 -22.18
N ASP A 161 3.70 29.22 -21.88
CA ASP A 161 3.45 28.19 -20.85
C ASP A 161 4.14 26.84 -21.13
N GLU A 162 4.33 26.54 -22.43
CA GLU A 162 5.11 25.42 -22.94
C GLU A 162 6.31 26.02 -23.70
N ASP A 163 7.50 25.93 -23.10
CA ASP A 163 8.69 26.61 -23.59
C ASP A 163 9.41 25.84 -24.72
N HIS A 164 10.02 26.58 -25.64
CA HIS A 164 10.68 26.01 -26.83
C HIS A 164 11.76 24.96 -26.50
N SER A 165 12.43 25.09 -25.35
CA SER A 165 13.37 24.09 -24.79
C SER A 165 12.76 22.68 -24.65
N TYR A 166 11.43 22.59 -24.55
CA TYR A 166 10.63 21.37 -24.35
C TYR A 166 9.69 21.07 -25.52
N GLN A 167 10.06 21.46 -26.75
CA GLN A 167 9.21 21.35 -27.95
C GLN A 167 7.96 22.27 -27.89
N GLY A 168 8.00 23.35 -27.09
CA GLY A 168 7.04 24.44 -27.18
C GLY A 168 7.26 25.33 -28.42
N PRO A 169 6.35 26.28 -28.71
CA PRO A 169 6.56 27.29 -29.74
C PRO A 169 7.67 28.28 -29.34
N ALA A 170 8.60 28.55 -30.28
CA ALA A 170 9.58 29.62 -30.13
C ALA A 170 8.92 31.00 -30.00
N LEU A 171 9.49 31.88 -29.19
CA LEU A 171 8.98 33.23 -29.00
C LEU A 171 9.06 34.06 -30.31
N PRO A 172 8.05 34.89 -30.62
CA PRO A 172 8.11 35.78 -31.78
C PRO A 172 9.31 36.74 -31.72
N GLY A 173 10.03 36.89 -32.82
CA GLY A 173 11.13 37.85 -32.95
C GLY A 173 12.41 37.26 -33.52
N ASP A 174 13.53 37.93 -33.23
CA ASP A 174 14.88 37.53 -33.64
C ASP A 174 15.66 37.07 -32.39
N PRO A 175 15.90 35.77 -32.20
CA PRO A 175 16.56 35.27 -30.99
C PRO A 175 18.01 35.73 -30.84
N LEU A 176 18.63 36.30 -31.88
CA LEU A 176 19.94 36.95 -31.79
C LEU A 176 19.85 38.46 -31.55
N SER A 177 18.68 39.00 -31.19
CA SER A 177 18.44 40.44 -31.00
C SER A 177 19.43 41.12 -30.06
N VAL A 178 19.75 40.52 -28.90
CA VAL A 178 20.75 41.03 -27.95
C VAL A 178 22.16 41.03 -28.56
N ILE A 179 22.59 39.91 -29.16
CA ILE A 179 23.90 39.78 -29.84
C ILE A 179 24.03 40.79 -30.99
N LYS A 180 22.97 40.96 -31.77
CA LYS A 180 22.87 41.94 -32.87
C LYS A 180 22.82 43.38 -32.37
N GLN A 181 22.40 43.64 -31.14
CA GLN A 181 22.47 44.95 -30.53
C GLN A 181 23.89 45.27 -30.05
N LEU A 182 24.52 44.36 -29.31
CA LEU A 182 25.94 44.45 -28.93
C LEU A 182 26.84 44.75 -30.15
N ALA A 183 26.61 44.07 -31.28
CA ALA A 183 27.36 44.31 -32.51
C ALA A 183 27.16 45.72 -33.11
N LYS A 184 25.95 46.29 -33.05
CA LYS A 184 25.70 47.69 -33.46
C LYS A 184 26.37 48.67 -32.51
N ASP A 185 26.39 48.39 -31.22
CA ASP A 185 26.97 49.27 -30.22
C ASP A 185 28.51 49.31 -30.31
N VAL A 186 29.15 48.19 -30.64
CA VAL A 186 30.56 48.14 -31.07
C VAL A 186 30.82 49.04 -32.27
N ALA A 187 29.96 48.98 -33.31
CA ALA A 187 30.06 49.87 -34.48
C ALA A 187 29.83 51.34 -34.12
N ALA A 188 28.93 51.64 -33.17
CA ALA A 188 28.62 52.99 -32.70
C ALA A 188 29.81 53.66 -31.97
N LYS A 189 30.75 52.89 -31.41
CA LYS A 189 32.05 53.42 -30.92
C LYS A 189 33.02 53.80 -32.05
N GLY A 190 32.62 53.68 -33.31
CA GLY A 190 33.44 54.03 -34.47
C GLY A 190 34.35 52.90 -34.97
N ILE A 191 34.22 51.68 -34.45
CA ILE A 191 34.91 50.51 -35.01
C ILE A 191 34.26 50.17 -36.35
N ARG A 192 35.09 50.08 -37.40
CA ARG A 192 34.72 49.77 -38.78
C ARG A 192 35.50 48.58 -39.34
N LYS A 193 36.69 48.33 -38.78
CA LYS A 193 37.52 47.17 -39.12
C LYS A 193 38.19 46.61 -37.87
N ILE A 194 38.28 45.29 -37.78
CA ILE A 194 39.00 44.57 -36.72
C ILE A 194 40.17 43.83 -37.39
N GLU A 195 41.39 44.03 -36.89
CA GLU A 195 42.60 43.35 -37.40
C GLU A 195 43.11 42.21 -36.52
N GLY A 196 42.59 42.06 -35.29
CA GLY A 196 42.70 40.85 -34.48
C GLY A 196 41.46 39.96 -34.57
N ARG A 197 41.29 39.09 -33.58
CA ARG A 197 40.23 38.08 -33.51
C ARG A 197 38.95 38.64 -32.85
N VAL A 198 37.83 37.94 -33.06
CA VAL A 198 36.63 38.04 -32.21
C VAL A 198 36.65 36.83 -31.29
N LEU A 199 36.47 37.03 -29.98
CA LEU A 199 36.60 35.99 -28.95
C LEU A 199 35.44 36.06 -27.95
N ILE A 200 35.09 34.91 -27.37
CA ILE A 200 34.18 34.79 -26.23
C ILE A 200 35.01 34.32 -25.01
N ASP A 201 35.04 35.12 -23.95
CA ASP A 201 35.67 34.74 -22.68
C ASP A 201 34.64 34.08 -21.77
N ALA A 202 34.64 32.75 -21.73
CA ALA A 202 33.79 31.92 -20.89
C ALA A 202 34.49 31.47 -19.59
N THR A 203 35.49 32.20 -19.08
CA THR A 203 36.26 31.77 -17.89
C THR A 203 35.54 31.94 -16.55
N LEU A 204 34.33 32.50 -16.51
CA LEU A 204 33.46 32.46 -15.34
C LEU A 204 33.09 31.01 -14.98
N PHE A 205 32.65 30.25 -16.00
CA PHE A 205 32.72 28.79 -16.09
C PHE A 205 32.54 28.36 -17.57
N PRO A 206 33.42 27.49 -18.11
CA PRO A 206 33.41 27.14 -19.53
C PRO A 206 32.28 26.17 -19.91
N ASP A 207 32.15 25.86 -21.21
CA ASP A 207 31.32 24.76 -21.73
C ASP A 207 31.61 23.47 -20.94
N GLY A 208 30.61 23.00 -20.19
CA GLY A 208 30.74 21.97 -19.15
C GLY A 208 29.85 20.74 -19.38
N PRO A 209 29.37 20.08 -18.31
CA PRO A 209 28.41 18.99 -18.44
C PRO A 209 27.07 19.49 -18.99
N ARG A 210 26.25 18.54 -19.45
CA ARG A 210 24.86 18.79 -19.87
C ARG A 210 23.94 18.70 -18.65
N GLU A 211 22.86 19.48 -18.61
CA GLU A 211 21.84 19.29 -17.56
C GLU A 211 20.98 18.05 -17.83
N GLY A 212 20.30 17.54 -16.78
CA GLY A 212 19.69 16.21 -16.79
C GLY A 212 18.39 16.04 -17.58
N GLY A 213 17.79 17.10 -18.14
CA GLY A 213 16.41 17.04 -18.67
C GLY A 213 16.17 17.53 -20.10
N THR A 214 16.92 18.51 -20.63
CA THR A 214 16.92 18.85 -22.07
C THR A 214 18.22 18.42 -22.77
N ASN A 215 19.17 17.86 -22.01
CA ASN A 215 20.50 17.45 -22.45
C ASN A 215 21.31 18.59 -23.10
N VAL A 216 21.11 19.84 -22.65
CA VAL A 216 21.79 21.04 -23.17
C VAL A 216 23.06 21.34 -22.38
N VAL A 217 24.11 21.79 -23.06
CA VAL A 217 25.42 22.09 -22.45
C VAL A 217 25.34 23.35 -21.59
N MET A 218 25.72 23.22 -20.32
CA MET A 218 25.88 24.36 -19.40
C MET A 218 27.16 25.14 -19.73
N SER A 219 27.08 26.46 -19.73
CA SER A 219 28.22 27.36 -20.01
C SER A 219 27.90 28.77 -19.54
N SER A 220 28.90 29.55 -19.12
CA SER A 220 28.68 30.95 -18.70
C SER A 220 28.24 31.88 -19.83
N ILE A 221 28.25 31.41 -21.07
CA ILE A 221 27.59 32.04 -22.22
C ILE A 221 26.37 31.23 -22.64
N MET A 222 25.21 31.89 -22.68
CA MET A 222 23.97 31.32 -23.19
C MET A 222 23.42 32.22 -24.28
N VAL A 223 23.07 31.65 -25.43
CA VAL A 223 22.40 32.35 -26.53
C VAL A 223 21.19 31.52 -26.96
N ASN A 224 20.01 32.12 -27.00
CA ASN A 224 18.74 31.41 -27.27
C ASN A 224 18.61 30.09 -26.49
N ASP A 225 18.87 30.13 -25.18
CA ASP A 225 18.80 28.96 -24.28
C ASP A 225 19.67 27.76 -24.74
N ASN A 226 20.74 28.06 -25.50
CA ASN A 226 21.66 27.11 -26.13
C ASN A 226 20.95 26.06 -27.02
N VAL A 227 19.85 26.46 -27.67
CA VAL A 227 19.14 25.67 -28.68
C VAL A 227 18.97 26.43 -30.00
N ILE A 228 18.92 25.66 -31.10
CA ILE A 228 18.40 26.10 -32.39
C ILE A 228 16.98 25.58 -32.52
N ASP A 229 16.02 26.49 -32.63
CA ASP A 229 14.62 26.18 -32.89
C ASP A 229 14.45 25.61 -34.30
N LEU A 230 13.60 24.60 -34.43
CA LEU A 230 13.20 23.99 -35.68
C LEU A 230 11.67 23.88 -35.75
N LEU A 231 11.09 24.20 -36.91
CA LEU A 231 9.67 24.02 -37.19
C LEU A 231 9.50 23.18 -38.47
N GLY A 232 9.19 21.90 -38.30
CA GLY A 232 9.04 20.92 -39.38
C GLY A 232 7.61 20.84 -39.90
N SER A 233 7.43 20.83 -41.22
CA SER A 233 6.13 20.78 -41.91
C SER A 233 6.07 19.54 -42.82
N PRO A 234 5.06 18.65 -42.67
CA PRO A 234 4.93 17.48 -43.53
C PRO A 234 4.69 17.86 -45.00
N GLY A 235 5.20 17.03 -45.91
CA GLY A 235 4.96 17.12 -47.35
C GLY A 235 3.52 16.75 -47.74
N ALA A 236 3.24 16.78 -49.04
CA ALA A 236 1.86 16.64 -49.55
C ALA A 236 1.34 15.20 -49.52
N LYS A 237 2.23 14.20 -49.51
CA LYS A 237 1.92 12.76 -49.49
C LYS A 237 3.04 11.99 -48.78
N ALA A 238 2.74 10.76 -48.37
CA ALA A 238 3.74 9.87 -47.78
C ALA A 238 4.93 9.65 -48.75
N GLY A 239 6.15 9.72 -48.22
CA GLY A 239 7.40 9.64 -48.97
C GLY A 239 7.96 10.98 -49.48
N ASP A 240 7.21 12.08 -49.42
CA ASP A 240 7.78 13.43 -49.65
C ASP A 240 8.70 13.82 -48.48
N PRO A 241 9.77 14.60 -48.70
CA PRO A 241 10.57 15.14 -47.59
C PRO A 241 9.77 16.11 -46.72
N VAL A 242 10.11 16.19 -45.44
CA VAL A 242 9.63 17.24 -44.52
C VAL A 242 10.39 18.53 -44.81
N ASP A 243 9.67 19.63 -45.03
CA ASP A 243 10.27 20.98 -45.06
C ASP A 243 10.50 21.45 -43.62
N PHE A 244 11.56 22.20 -43.34
CA PHE A 244 11.74 22.81 -42.02
C PHE A 244 12.38 24.18 -42.07
N LYS A 245 12.06 24.99 -41.06
CA LYS A 245 12.65 26.32 -40.84
C LYS A 245 13.38 26.31 -39.51
N THR A 246 14.52 27.00 -39.46
CA THR A 246 15.33 27.12 -38.26
C THR A 246 15.44 28.57 -37.78
N SER A 247 15.56 28.74 -36.46
CA SER A 247 15.82 30.03 -35.81
C SER A 247 16.79 29.85 -34.64
N PRO A 248 17.86 30.65 -34.53
CA PRO A 248 18.38 31.55 -35.56
C PRO A 248 18.92 30.79 -36.78
N GLN A 249 19.02 31.52 -37.90
CA GLN A 249 19.85 31.10 -39.04
C GLN A 249 21.29 31.57 -38.80
N THR A 250 22.25 30.66 -38.91
CA THR A 250 23.68 30.89 -38.69
C THR A 250 24.51 29.87 -39.47
N SER A 251 25.76 30.21 -39.80
CA SER A 251 26.74 29.27 -40.37
C SER A 251 27.33 28.27 -39.36
N TYR A 252 27.07 28.46 -38.05
CA TYR A 252 27.51 27.52 -37.00
C TYR A 252 26.92 26.11 -37.17
N ILE A 253 25.70 25.98 -37.69
CA ILE A 253 25.00 24.70 -37.81
C ILE A 253 24.56 24.43 -39.26
N LYS A 254 24.76 23.20 -39.73
CA LYS A 254 24.45 22.77 -41.11
C LYS A 254 23.61 21.49 -41.05
N PHE A 255 22.32 21.59 -41.37
CA PHE A 255 21.41 20.45 -41.27
C PHE A 255 21.40 19.57 -42.53
N VAL A 256 21.47 18.26 -42.33
CA VAL A 256 21.28 17.22 -43.34
C VAL A 256 19.89 16.61 -43.13
N ASN A 257 18.99 16.83 -44.09
CA ASN A 257 17.58 16.45 -43.96
C ASN A 257 17.31 15.05 -44.51
N HIS A 258 17.00 14.10 -43.62
CA HIS A 258 16.47 12.78 -43.94
C HIS A 258 15.04 12.57 -43.37
N LEU A 259 14.35 13.63 -42.93
CA LEU A 259 12.99 13.56 -42.41
C LEU A 259 11.99 13.35 -43.56
N LEU A 260 11.13 12.33 -43.43
CA LEU A 260 10.15 11.94 -44.45
C LEU A 260 8.71 12.12 -43.98
N THR A 261 7.80 12.29 -44.93
CA THR A 261 6.37 12.35 -44.65
C THR A 261 5.81 10.93 -44.51
N SER A 262 5.17 10.61 -43.39
CA SER A 262 4.50 9.32 -43.19
C SER A 262 3.00 9.39 -43.54
N PRO A 263 2.28 8.26 -43.68
CA PRO A 263 0.83 8.27 -43.85
C PRO A 263 0.11 8.98 -42.69
N ALA A 264 -1.06 9.56 -42.97
CA ALA A 264 -1.90 10.17 -41.94
C ALA A 264 -2.32 9.14 -40.88
N GLY A 265 -2.42 9.56 -39.62
CA GLY A 265 -2.81 8.70 -38.48
C GLY A 265 -1.69 7.86 -37.86
N ILE A 266 -0.48 7.88 -38.43
CA ILE A 266 0.74 7.39 -37.76
C ILE A 266 1.16 8.41 -36.67
N ARG A 267 1.91 7.99 -35.63
CA ARG A 267 2.52 8.93 -34.68
C ARG A 267 3.76 9.60 -35.31
N PRO A 268 4.05 10.89 -35.05
CA PRO A 268 5.33 11.49 -35.41
C PRO A 268 6.51 10.72 -34.82
N THR A 269 7.64 10.70 -35.54
CA THR A 269 8.91 10.15 -35.05
C THR A 269 10.04 11.13 -35.32
N PHE A 270 10.88 11.37 -34.33
CA PHE A 270 12.17 12.04 -34.47
C PHE A 270 13.22 11.13 -33.84
N GLU A 271 14.24 10.75 -34.62
CA GLU A 271 15.39 10.01 -34.11
C GLU A 271 16.38 11.00 -33.45
N PRO A 272 17.16 10.57 -32.45
CA PRO A 272 18.18 11.43 -31.84
C PRO A 272 19.14 11.99 -32.91
N PRO A 273 19.34 13.31 -32.98
CA PRO A 273 20.18 13.91 -34.02
C PRO A 273 21.65 13.48 -33.88
N ASP A 274 22.26 13.13 -35.02
CA ASP A 274 23.70 12.83 -35.12
C ASP A 274 24.49 14.11 -35.41
N PHE A 275 25.61 14.33 -34.71
CA PHE A 275 26.37 15.58 -34.70
C PHE A 275 27.83 15.34 -35.12
N VAL A 276 28.26 15.96 -36.21
CA VAL A 276 29.65 15.94 -36.70
C VAL A 276 30.26 17.33 -36.61
N THR A 277 31.25 17.51 -35.73
CA THR A 277 32.00 18.78 -35.64
C THR A 277 32.94 18.91 -36.83
N ASN A 278 32.80 19.99 -37.58
CA ASN A 278 33.61 20.33 -38.74
C ASN A 278 34.96 20.96 -38.32
N PRO A 279 36.00 20.97 -39.19
CA PRO A 279 37.32 21.52 -38.84
C PRO A 279 37.37 23.03 -38.50
N ASP A 280 36.31 23.78 -38.79
CA ASP A 280 36.14 25.21 -38.45
C ASP A 280 35.42 25.43 -37.08
N GLY A 281 34.98 24.35 -36.43
CA GLY A 281 34.17 24.37 -35.20
C GLY A 281 32.67 24.56 -35.43
N SER A 282 32.21 24.68 -36.67
CA SER A 282 30.78 24.53 -37.00
C SER A 282 30.35 23.06 -36.88
N VAL A 283 29.06 22.77 -36.78
CA VAL A 283 28.53 21.41 -36.62
C VAL A 283 27.59 21.05 -37.76
N SER A 284 27.80 19.88 -38.35
CA SER A 284 26.86 19.26 -39.29
C SER A 284 25.92 18.33 -38.51
N VAL A 285 24.61 18.44 -38.70
CA VAL A 285 23.59 17.73 -37.92
C VAL A 285 22.64 16.95 -38.82
N THR A 286 22.55 15.64 -38.64
CA THR A 286 21.63 14.79 -39.41
C THR A 286 20.29 14.65 -38.68
N LEU A 287 19.19 14.93 -39.38
CA LEU A 287 17.83 14.81 -38.87
C LEU A 287 17.12 13.64 -39.56
N SER A 288 16.69 12.64 -38.79
CA SER A 288 16.00 11.44 -39.25
C SER A 288 14.69 11.23 -38.49
N GLY A 289 13.72 10.53 -39.09
CA GLY A 289 12.37 10.36 -38.56
C GLY A 289 11.27 10.67 -39.57
N SER A 290 10.03 10.86 -39.10
CA SER A 290 8.89 11.17 -39.96
C SER A 290 7.77 12.01 -39.35
N LEU A 291 7.12 12.84 -40.19
CA LEU A 291 5.90 13.57 -39.83
C LEU A 291 4.69 13.07 -40.64
N PRO A 292 3.55 12.74 -40.02
CA PRO A 292 2.34 12.32 -40.71
C PRO A 292 1.78 13.37 -41.67
N ALA A 293 1.33 12.95 -42.85
CA ALA A 293 0.65 13.84 -43.79
C ALA A 293 -0.61 14.48 -43.17
N GLY A 294 -0.72 15.81 -43.26
CA GLY A 294 -1.91 16.57 -42.84
C GLY A 294 -1.94 17.08 -41.40
N ILE A 295 -0.89 16.86 -40.59
CA ILE A 295 -0.79 17.52 -39.27
C ILE A 295 -0.27 18.96 -39.37
N ALA A 296 -0.48 19.75 -38.32
CA ALA A 296 0.13 21.07 -38.19
C ALA A 296 1.67 20.97 -38.06
N PRO A 297 2.44 22.01 -38.44
CA PRO A 297 3.89 22.02 -38.27
C PRO A 297 4.31 21.73 -36.83
N GLN A 298 5.33 20.88 -36.66
CA GLN A 298 5.80 20.41 -35.37
C GLN A 298 7.06 21.18 -34.95
N PRO A 299 7.08 21.81 -33.76
CA PRO A 299 8.29 22.40 -33.18
C PRO A 299 9.26 21.33 -32.68
N ALA A 300 10.56 21.65 -32.68
CA ALA A 300 11.61 20.90 -32.01
C ALA A 300 12.77 21.84 -31.66
N ALA A 301 13.56 21.49 -30.64
CA ALA A 301 14.75 22.23 -30.26
C ALA A 301 16.00 21.35 -30.45
N ILE A 302 17.03 21.90 -31.09
CA ILE A 302 18.31 21.21 -31.33
C ILE A 302 19.37 21.81 -30.40
N ALA A 303 19.79 21.04 -29.39
CA ALA A 303 20.79 21.43 -28.41
C ALA A 303 22.15 21.74 -29.08
N VAL A 304 22.70 22.92 -28.76
CA VAL A 304 24.01 23.38 -29.26
C VAL A 304 25.15 22.58 -28.62
N PRO A 305 26.05 21.93 -29.39
CA PRO A 305 27.13 21.13 -28.81
C PRO A 305 28.29 21.92 -28.17
N SER A 306 28.49 23.18 -28.54
CA SER A 306 29.42 24.11 -27.85
C SER A 306 28.82 25.52 -27.84
N PRO A 307 28.20 25.94 -26.72
CA PRO A 307 27.70 27.30 -26.53
C PRO A 307 28.75 28.38 -26.81
N THR A 308 30.00 28.19 -26.37
CA THR A 308 31.08 29.15 -26.61
C THR A 308 31.34 29.35 -28.11
N LYS A 309 31.41 28.26 -28.90
CA LYS A 309 31.67 28.38 -30.34
C LYS A 309 30.45 28.90 -31.12
N PHE A 310 29.24 28.53 -30.70
CA PHE A 310 28.01 29.10 -31.25
C PHE A 310 27.96 30.62 -31.05
N ALA A 311 28.17 31.09 -29.81
CA ALA A 311 28.22 32.51 -29.46
C ALA A 311 29.30 33.27 -30.25
N GLU A 312 30.50 32.68 -30.42
CA GLU A 312 31.58 33.25 -31.23
C GLU A 312 31.12 33.48 -32.67
N THR A 313 30.52 32.46 -33.30
CA THR A 313 30.04 32.55 -34.69
C THR A 313 28.90 33.56 -34.84
N VAL A 314 27.85 33.53 -34.01
CA VAL A 314 26.72 34.45 -34.17
C VAL A 314 27.07 35.89 -33.83
N PHE A 315 28.02 36.13 -32.91
CA PHE A 315 28.55 37.47 -32.66
C PHE A 315 29.41 37.95 -33.84
N HIS A 316 30.28 37.10 -34.40
CA HIS A 316 31.03 37.42 -35.61
C HIS A 316 30.11 37.75 -36.80
N GLU A 317 29.06 36.96 -37.03
CA GLU A 317 28.03 37.22 -38.04
C GLU A 317 27.28 38.53 -37.79
N ALA A 318 26.93 38.84 -36.53
CA ALA A 318 26.30 40.09 -36.16
C ALA A 318 27.21 41.32 -36.39
N LEU A 319 28.51 41.20 -36.11
CA LEU A 319 29.50 42.25 -36.37
C LEU A 319 29.66 42.53 -37.88
N LEU A 320 29.68 41.50 -38.71
CA LEU A 320 29.65 41.64 -40.17
C LEU A 320 28.34 42.29 -40.65
N ALA A 321 27.19 41.88 -40.11
CA ALA A 321 25.88 42.46 -40.42
C ALA A 321 25.73 43.92 -39.98
N ALA A 322 26.45 44.34 -38.92
CA ALA A 322 26.60 45.73 -38.50
C ALA A 322 27.56 46.55 -39.41
N GLY A 323 28.12 45.94 -40.46
CA GLY A 323 28.93 46.61 -41.48
C GLY A 323 30.43 46.68 -41.19
N MET A 324 30.93 45.95 -40.19
CA MET A 324 32.37 45.90 -39.90
C MET A 324 33.11 44.90 -40.79
N GLN A 325 34.36 45.21 -41.12
CA GLN A 325 35.28 44.28 -41.78
C GLN A 325 36.14 43.55 -40.74
N ILE A 326 36.14 42.22 -40.76
CA ILE A 326 36.95 41.41 -39.83
C ILE A 326 38.07 40.73 -40.62
N LYS A 327 39.29 40.70 -40.06
CA LYS A 327 40.40 39.93 -40.61
C LYS A 327 40.28 38.48 -40.15
N ASN A 328 40.01 37.56 -41.08
CA ASN A 328 40.01 36.12 -40.80
C ASN A 328 41.45 35.61 -40.54
N ASP A 329 41.88 35.62 -39.28
CA ASP A 329 42.98 34.77 -38.79
C ASP A 329 42.41 33.49 -38.17
N PRO A 330 42.96 32.30 -38.46
CA PRO A 330 42.48 31.05 -37.87
C PRO A 330 42.76 31.01 -36.36
N ALA A 331 41.74 30.68 -35.57
CA ALA A 331 41.86 30.57 -34.12
C ALA A 331 42.61 29.29 -33.69
N PRO A 332 43.42 29.34 -32.61
CA PRO A 332 43.89 28.14 -31.91
C PRO A 332 42.71 27.45 -31.19
N SER A 333 42.81 26.15 -30.97
CA SER A 333 41.72 25.32 -30.41
C SER A 333 41.31 25.67 -28.97
N VAL A 334 42.16 26.34 -28.20
CA VAL A 334 41.87 26.92 -26.88
C VAL A 334 42.59 28.26 -26.78
N THR A 335 41.97 29.27 -26.18
CA THR A 335 42.60 30.57 -25.86
C THR A 335 42.72 30.72 -24.34
N ASP A 336 43.91 31.07 -23.86
CA ASP A 336 44.13 31.51 -22.47
C ASP A 336 43.69 32.99 -22.34
N PHE A 337 42.72 33.24 -21.45
CA PHE A 337 42.21 34.59 -21.17
C PHE A 337 42.97 35.33 -20.05
N SER A 338 43.89 34.66 -19.34
CA SER A 338 44.70 35.28 -18.28
C SER A 338 45.46 36.55 -18.72
N PRO A 339 46.05 36.63 -19.93
CA PRO A 339 46.73 37.83 -20.44
C PRO A 339 45.77 38.98 -20.81
N TYR A 340 44.46 38.70 -20.89
CA TYR A 340 43.45 39.63 -21.39
C TYR A 340 42.74 40.41 -20.29
N ALA A 341 42.71 39.91 -19.04
CA ALA A 341 42.09 40.59 -17.90
C ALA A 341 42.55 42.05 -17.70
N ARG A 342 43.79 42.39 -18.05
CA ARG A 342 44.34 43.76 -18.03
C ARG A 342 43.63 44.75 -18.96
N PHE A 343 42.86 44.26 -19.94
CA PHE A 343 42.10 45.08 -20.88
C PHE A 343 40.65 45.29 -20.43
N TYR A 344 40.17 44.59 -19.39
CA TYR A 344 38.78 44.68 -18.92
C TYR A 344 38.60 45.95 -18.06
N THR A 345 38.57 47.10 -18.74
CA THR A 345 38.50 48.44 -18.17
C THR A 345 37.49 49.30 -18.92
N THR A 346 36.93 50.31 -18.25
CA THR A 346 35.93 51.23 -18.83
C THR A 346 36.43 51.99 -20.07
N GLU A 347 37.74 52.18 -20.24
CA GLU A 347 38.32 52.81 -21.44
C GLU A 347 38.28 51.86 -22.66
N ASN A 348 38.39 50.55 -22.42
CA ASN A 348 38.40 49.52 -23.45
C ASN A 348 37.00 48.93 -23.72
N GLN A 349 36.04 49.19 -22.85
CA GLN A 349 34.65 48.73 -22.99
C GLN A 349 33.97 49.45 -24.16
N VAL A 350 33.59 48.68 -25.18
CA VAL A 350 33.00 49.18 -26.44
C VAL A 350 31.52 48.85 -26.59
N ALA A 351 31.02 47.78 -25.98
CA ALA A 351 29.60 47.54 -25.83
C ALA A 351 29.31 46.86 -24.48
N GLU A 352 28.04 46.87 -24.07
CA GLU A 352 27.56 46.25 -22.85
C GLU A 352 26.07 45.93 -23.01
N HIS A 353 25.69 44.71 -22.64
CA HIS A 353 24.30 44.37 -22.36
C HIS A 353 24.15 44.22 -20.85
N VAL A 354 23.15 44.90 -20.30
CA VAL A 354 22.74 44.76 -18.89
C VAL A 354 21.40 44.04 -18.89
N SER A 355 21.33 42.90 -18.22
CA SER A 355 20.13 42.05 -18.23
C SER A 355 18.93 42.74 -17.55
N PRO A 356 17.70 42.23 -17.79
CA PRO A 356 16.60 42.30 -16.83
C PRO A 356 17.04 41.89 -15.40
N PRO A 357 16.36 42.35 -14.35
CA PRO A 357 16.72 42.00 -12.99
C PRO A 357 16.51 40.50 -12.74
N LEU A 358 17.31 39.90 -11.87
CA LEU A 358 17.29 38.46 -11.54
C LEU A 358 15.88 37.97 -11.13
N SER A 359 15.05 38.85 -10.55
CA SER A 359 13.63 38.59 -10.28
C SER A 359 12.80 38.16 -11.50
N GLU A 360 13.14 38.68 -12.68
CA GLU A 360 12.47 38.34 -13.95
C GLU A 360 12.96 37.01 -14.51
N GLU A 361 14.24 36.71 -14.33
CA GLU A 361 14.83 35.41 -14.71
C GLU A 361 14.22 34.28 -13.87
N ILE A 362 14.29 34.38 -12.54
CA ILE A 362 13.67 33.43 -11.60
C ILE A 362 12.20 33.18 -11.95
N LYS A 363 11.47 34.22 -12.40
CA LYS A 363 10.10 34.09 -12.90
C LYS A 363 10.04 33.22 -14.16
N VAL A 364 10.86 33.42 -15.18
CA VAL A 364 10.91 32.51 -16.35
C VAL A 364 11.26 31.09 -15.89
N THR A 365 12.37 30.92 -15.17
CA THR A 365 12.89 29.64 -14.70
C THR A 365 11.84 28.83 -13.93
N LEU A 366 11.08 29.46 -13.03
CA LEU A 366 10.02 28.81 -12.26
C LEU A 366 8.70 28.64 -13.04
N LYS A 367 8.26 29.61 -13.84
CA LYS A 367 7.03 29.51 -14.65
C LYS A 367 7.11 28.36 -15.66
N VAL A 368 8.16 28.34 -16.48
CA VAL A 368 8.32 27.34 -17.56
C VAL A 368 9.16 26.12 -17.17
N SER A 369 9.73 26.09 -15.96
CA SER A 369 10.58 25.01 -15.47
C SER A 369 11.93 24.84 -16.20
N GLN A 370 12.50 25.93 -16.73
CA GLN A 370 13.71 25.91 -17.55
C GLN A 370 14.90 25.26 -16.80
N ASN A 371 15.45 24.16 -17.33
CA ASN A 371 16.48 23.37 -16.66
C ASN A 371 17.89 23.94 -16.78
N LEU A 372 18.25 24.50 -17.93
CA LEU A 372 19.58 25.05 -18.18
C LEU A 372 19.85 26.23 -17.23
N HIS A 373 18.84 27.09 -17.05
CA HIS A 373 18.82 28.21 -16.10
C HIS A 373 19.16 27.72 -14.69
N ALA A 374 18.32 26.84 -14.14
CA ALA A 374 18.47 26.36 -12.77
C ALA A 374 19.66 25.42 -12.57
N GLY A 375 20.01 24.59 -13.56
CA GLY A 375 21.19 23.73 -13.54
C GLY A 375 22.50 24.53 -13.46
N MET A 376 22.53 25.72 -14.08
CA MET A 376 23.61 26.69 -13.92
C MET A 376 23.53 27.48 -12.61
N GLY A 377 22.43 27.43 -11.86
CA GLY A 377 22.24 28.17 -10.61
C GLY A 377 23.35 27.96 -9.57
N PRO A 378 23.75 26.71 -9.25
CA PRO A 378 24.89 26.46 -8.38
C PRO A 378 26.21 27.03 -8.92
N TYR A 379 26.45 26.93 -10.24
CA TYR A 379 27.64 27.50 -10.88
C TYR A 379 27.67 29.04 -10.77
N LEU A 380 26.55 29.70 -11.05
CA LEU A 380 26.37 31.15 -10.91
C LEU A 380 26.57 31.59 -9.45
N LEU A 381 25.97 30.87 -8.50
CA LEU A 381 26.08 31.14 -7.07
C LEU A 381 27.54 31.04 -6.58
N GLY A 382 28.27 30.01 -6.98
CA GLY A 382 29.68 29.84 -6.62
C GLY A 382 30.63 30.81 -7.31
N ALA A 383 30.41 31.09 -8.60
CA ALA A 383 31.25 32.00 -9.37
C ALA A 383 31.04 33.48 -9.01
N LEU A 384 29.79 33.91 -8.77
CA LEU A 384 29.44 35.31 -8.53
C LEU A 384 29.32 35.64 -7.03
N GLY A 385 28.61 34.80 -6.27
CA GLY A 385 28.45 34.95 -4.82
C GLY A 385 29.68 34.46 -4.06
N GLY A 386 30.14 33.24 -4.36
CA GLY A 386 31.31 32.61 -3.74
C GLY A 386 32.65 33.14 -4.24
N LYS A 387 32.68 33.72 -5.45
CA LYS A 387 33.88 34.25 -6.14
C LYS A 387 34.95 33.19 -6.40
N ASP A 388 34.54 31.94 -6.60
CA ASP A 388 35.42 30.83 -6.99
C ASP A 388 35.07 30.33 -8.40
N THR A 389 35.80 30.80 -9.40
CA THR A 389 35.69 30.34 -10.80
C THR A 389 36.51 29.08 -11.10
N ARG A 390 37.23 28.52 -10.10
CA ARG A 390 38.01 27.28 -10.26
C ARG A 390 37.22 26.05 -9.78
N ASN A 391 36.37 26.22 -8.78
CA ASN A 391 35.40 25.21 -8.37
C ASN A 391 34.02 25.84 -8.03
N PRO A 392 33.33 26.39 -9.04
CA PRO A 392 32.06 27.10 -8.84
C PRO A 392 30.93 26.17 -8.37
N LEU A 393 30.87 24.91 -8.82
CA LEU A 393 29.81 23.97 -8.43
C LEU A 393 29.80 23.70 -6.92
N ASP A 394 30.93 23.26 -6.36
CA ASP A 394 31.01 23.01 -4.92
C ASP A 394 30.89 24.30 -4.10
N ALA A 395 31.31 25.45 -4.66
CA ALA A 395 31.15 26.75 -4.02
C ALA A 395 29.67 27.19 -3.96
N GLY A 396 28.89 26.87 -5.00
CA GLY A 396 27.44 27.03 -5.03
C GLY A 396 26.75 26.19 -3.97
N PHE A 397 26.95 24.87 -3.99
CA PHE A 397 26.31 23.97 -3.02
C PHE A 397 26.72 24.25 -1.57
N ARG A 398 27.94 24.73 -1.29
CA ARG A 398 28.30 25.24 0.05
C ARG A 398 27.47 26.47 0.43
N LEU A 399 27.27 27.43 -0.47
CA LEU A 399 26.46 28.62 -0.19
C LEU A 399 24.97 28.31 -0.02
N GLU A 400 24.46 27.28 -0.70
CA GLU A 400 23.11 26.74 -0.54
C GLU A 400 22.96 26.01 0.81
N HIS A 401 23.86 25.08 1.14
CA HIS A 401 23.93 24.44 2.46
C HIS A 401 23.94 25.49 3.59
N ASP A 402 24.83 26.48 3.52
CA ASP A 402 24.93 27.55 4.52
C ASP A 402 23.66 28.41 4.59
N PHE A 403 22.92 28.56 3.49
CA PHE A 403 21.62 29.24 3.48
C PHE A 403 20.58 28.45 4.25
N LEU A 404 20.40 27.17 3.91
CA LEU A 404 19.41 26.27 4.51
C LEU A 404 19.71 26.02 6.00
N GLN A 405 20.99 25.88 6.36
CA GLN A 405 21.44 25.82 7.75
C GLN A 405 21.17 27.13 8.51
N SER A 406 21.37 28.30 7.89
CA SER A 406 21.03 29.59 8.51
C SER A 406 19.52 29.78 8.71
N ALA A 407 18.69 29.16 7.86
CA ALA A 407 17.24 29.09 7.99
C ALA A 407 16.78 28.10 9.10
N LYS A 408 17.70 27.30 9.67
CA LYS A 408 17.45 26.24 10.67
C LYS A 408 16.52 25.12 10.20
N LEU A 409 16.58 24.78 8.91
CA LEU A 409 15.85 23.66 8.34
C LEU A 409 16.53 22.33 8.72
N ASP A 410 15.75 21.26 8.86
CA ASP A 410 16.30 19.92 9.05
C ASP A 410 16.80 19.39 7.71
N LEU A 411 18.13 19.38 7.54
CA LEU A 411 18.76 18.95 6.29
C LEU A 411 18.73 17.41 6.12
N SER A 412 18.26 16.63 7.10
CA SER A 412 18.08 15.18 6.91
C SER A 412 16.90 14.82 6.00
N GLY A 413 15.94 15.75 5.82
CA GLY A 413 14.88 15.68 4.84
C GLY A 413 15.29 16.08 3.41
N ALA A 414 16.59 16.27 3.15
CA ALA A 414 17.08 16.79 1.88
C ALA A 414 18.40 16.19 1.39
N ALA A 415 18.42 15.79 0.12
CA ALA A 415 19.60 15.58 -0.69
C ALA A 415 19.39 16.19 -2.09
N GLN A 416 20.48 16.66 -2.71
CA GLN A 416 20.45 17.36 -4.00
C GLN A 416 21.76 17.09 -4.75
N GLY A 417 21.66 16.77 -6.04
CA GLY A 417 22.78 16.52 -6.94
C GLY A 417 22.95 17.58 -8.03
N ASP A 418 21.86 18.17 -8.52
CA ASP A 418 21.89 19.27 -9.49
C ASP A 418 20.99 20.47 -9.10
N GLY A 419 21.04 21.55 -9.88
CA GLY A 419 20.19 22.73 -9.64
C GLY A 419 18.79 22.65 -10.25
N ALA A 420 18.52 21.68 -11.11
CA ALA A 420 17.32 21.57 -11.94
C ALA A 420 16.28 20.56 -11.44
N GLY A 421 16.65 19.60 -10.58
CA GLY A 421 15.85 18.45 -10.22
C GLY A 421 15.94 17.33 -11.26
N GLY A 422 17.15 17.04 -11.75
CA GLY A 422 17.46 16.05 -12.79
C GLY A 422 18.39 14.92 -12.35
N ASP A 423 18.94 14.95 -11.14
CA ASP A 423 19.83 13.91 -10.62
C ASP A 423 19.08 12.87 -9.77
N TRP A 424 19.58 11.63 -9.72
CA TRP A 424 19.02 10.58 -8.85
C TRP A 424 19.34 10.79 -7.36
N ALA A 425 20.30 11.67 -7.03
CA ALA A 425 20.56 12.14 -5.68
C ALA A 425 19.56 13.21 -5.21
N ASP A 426 18.75 13.79 -6.10
CA ASP A 426 17.71 14.75 -5.71
C ASP A 426 16.58 14.01 -4.96
N LEU A 427 16.44 14.32 -3.66
CA LEU A 427 15.49 13.69 -2.75
C LEU A 427 15.05 14.70 -1.69
N PHE A 428 13.75 15.05 -1.66
CA PHE A 428 13.18 15.87 -0.58
C PHE A 428 12.00 15.17 0.08
N SER A 429 11.84 15.41 1.37
CA SER A 429 10.61 15.08 2.09
C SER A 429 9.58 16.23 2.02
N PRO A 430 8.27 15.94 2.06
CA PRO A 430 7.24 16.97 2.12
C PRO A 430 7.45 17.99 3.24
N ASP A 431 7.83 17.53 4.44
CA ASP A 431 8.02 18.39 5.61
C ASP A 431 9.16 19.40 5.41
N PHE A 432 10.33 18.97 4.92
CA PHE A 432 11.46 19.84 4.58
C PHE A 432 11.05 20.94 3.60
N MET A 433 10.39 20.56 2.48
CA MET A 433 9.96 21.50 1.45
C MET A 433 8.92 22.50 1.98
N VAL A 434 7.98 22.04 2.82
CA VAL A 434 6.98 22.91 3.46
C VAL A 434 7.62 23.85 4.49
N HIS A 435 8.61 23.40 5.27
CA HIS A 435 9.32 24.27 6.20
C HIS A 435 10.23 25.27 5.47
N TYR A 436 10.83 24.92 4.33
CA TYR A 436 11.55 25.85 3.45
C TYR A 436 10.63 26.95 2.90
N LEU A 437 9.44 26.58 2.38
CA LEU A 437 8.42 27.51 1.92
C LEU A 437 7.88 28.39 3.08
N THR A 438 7.72 27.82 4.26
CA THR A 438 7.31 28.54 5.47
C THR A 438 8.36 29.57 5.87
N TYR A 439 9.65 29.21 5.89
CA TYR A 439 10.75 30.16 6.07
C TYR A 439 10.73 31.26 5.00
N TRP A 440 10.53 30.92 3.72
CA TRP A 440 10.42 31.91 2.63
C TRP A 440 9.31 32.92 2.84
N SER A 441 8.14 32.51 3.36
CA SER A 441 7.04 33.43 3.67
C SER A 441 7.39 34.52 4.71
N THR A 442 8.48 34.37 5.47
CA THR A 442 8.95 35.36 6.45
C THR A 442 9.93 36.39 5.88
N ARG A 443 10.45 36.18 4.66
CA ARG A 443 11.53 36.99 4.10
C ARG A 443 11.03 38.27 3.40
N PRO A 444 11.83 39.37 3.38
CA PRO A 444 11.42 40.62 2.71
C PRO A 444 11.30 40.50 1.18
N ASP A 445 12.00 39.55 0.56
CA ASP A 445 11.98 39.23 -0.87
C ASP A 445 10.91 38.18 -1.25
N TYR A 446 10.12 37.69 -0.28
CA TYR A 446 8.99 36.79 -0.53
C TYR A 446 8.04 37.25 -1.66
N PRO A 447 7.66 38.54 -1.80
CA PRO A 447 6.75 38.97 -2.87
C PRO A 447 7.32 38.88 -4.28
N VAL A 448 8.64 38.65 -4.42
CA VAL A 448 9.30 38.33 -5.69
C VAL A 448 9.22 36.82 -5.94
N PHE A 449 9.75 36.03 -5.00
CA PHE A 449 9.73 34.56 -5.05
C PHE A 449 8.32 34.01 -5.32
N PHE A 450 7.33 34.52 -4.60
CA PHE A 450 5.93 34.09 -4.71
C PHE A 450 5.35 34.30 -6.12
N LYS A 451 5.67 35.42 -6.78
CA LYS A 451 5.14 35.74 -8.13
C LYS A 451 5.77 34.91 -9.24
N ALA A 452 6.94 34.34 -9.00
CA ALA A 452 7.64 33.48 -9.95
C ALA A 452 6.99 32.08 -10.08
N LEU A 453 6.24 31.63 -9.07
CA LEU A 453 5.60 30.31 -9.08
C LEU A 453 4.46 30.21 -10.12
N PRO A 454 4.34 29.10 -10.87
CA PRO A 454 3.19 28.82 -11.73
C PRO A 454 1.85 28.89 -10.99
N ILE A 455 0.79 29.32 -11.68
CA ILE A 455 -0.56 29.49 -11.10
C ILE A 455 -1.50 28.43 -11.69
N LEU A 456 -2.16 27.68 -10.80
CA LEU A 456 -3.00 26.54 -11.16
C LEU A 456 -4.13 26.92 -12.14
N GLY A 457 -4.15 26.30 -13.32
CA GLY A 457 -5.13 26.57 -14.36
C GLY A 457 -5.09 28.00 -14.92
N LYS A 458 -3.92 28.66 -14.87
CA LYS A 458 -3.71 30.03 -15.37
C LYS A 458 -2.43 30.23 -16.18
N ASP A 459 -1.27 29.80 -15.69
CA ASP A 459 0.01 30.07 -16.36
C ASP A 459 1.10 29.01 -16.10
N GLY A 460 2.14 29.04 -16.95
CA GLY A 460 3.31 28.18 -16.90
C GLY A 460 2.97 26.70 -16.99
N THR A 461 3.81 25.88 -16.37
CA THR A 461 3.62 24.42 -16.27
C THR A 461 2.34 23.96 -15.54
N LEU A 462 1.49 24.88 -15.06
CA LEU A 462 0.17 24.58 -14.49
C LEU A 462 -1.01 25.08 -15.34
N ALA A 463 -0.80 25.76 -16.47
CA ALA A 463 -1.86 26.34 -17.29
C ALA A 463 -2.94 25.32 -17.73
N LYS A 464 -2.54 24.07 -18.01
CA LYS A 464 -3.43 22.95 -18.40
C LYS A 464 -3.93 22.09 -17.21
N ILE A 465 -3.51 22.36 -15.98
CA ILE A 465 -3.79 21.53 -14.80
C ILE A 465 -4.98 22.08 -14.01
N GLN A 466 -5.98 21.24 -13.73
CA GLN A 466 -7.16 21.54 -12.90
C GLN A 466 -7.89 22.85 -13.27
N THR A 467 -7.95 23.17 -14.57
CA THR A 467 -8.48 24.44 -15.11
C THR A 467 -9.91 24.79 -14.68
N ASN A 468 -10.75 23.79 -14.42
CA ASN A 468 -12.14 23.93 -13.99
C ASN A 468 -12.35 23.73 -12.47
N SER A 469 -11.28 23.55 -11.70
CA SER A 469 -11.32 23.33 -10.26
C SER A 469 -11.55 24.65 -9.50
N PRO A 470 -12.26 24.67 -8.36
CA PRO A 470 -12.43 25.90 -7.57
C PRO A 470 -11.09 26.50 -7.08
N GLY A 471 -10.04 25.68 -6.94
CA GLY A 471 -8.68 26.15 -6.60
C GLY A 471 -7.88 26.77 -7.76
N ALA A 472 -8.41 26.82 -8.98
CA ALA A 472 -7.73 27.41 -10.14
C ALA A 472 -7.58 28.94 -9.96
N GLY A 473 -6.36 29.45 -10.06
CA GLY A 473 -6.00 30.84 -9.71
C GLY A 473 -5.68 31.08 -8.23
N HIS A 474 -5.84 30.07 -7.37
CA HIS A 474 -5.66 30.18 -5.91
C HIS A 474 -4.51 29.31 -5.36
N VAL A 475 -3.97 28.42 -6.17
CA VAL A 475 -2.76 27.61 -5.90
C VAL A 475 -1.59 28.16 -6.73
N PHE A 476 -0.46 28.42 -6.06
CA PHE A 476 0.76 29.01 -6.62
C PHE A 476 1.91 28.06 -6.32
N ALA A 477 2.32 27.23 -7.28
CA ALA A 477 3.19 26.09 -7.01
C ALA A 477 4.08 25.69 -8.19
N LYS A 478 5.31 25.27 -7.90
CA LYS A 478 6.23 24.72 -8.89
C LYS A 478 5.95 23.23 -9.09
N THR A 479 5.96 22.80 -10.35
CA THR A 479 5.86 21.40 -10.77
C THR A 479 7.21 20.69 -10.78
N GLY A 480 7.20 19.36 -10.61
CA GLY A 480 8.31 18.48 -10.96
C GLY A 480 7.81 17.25 -11.72
N THR A 481 8.58 16.78 -12.70
CA THR A 481 8.38 15.52 -13.43
C THR A 481 9.74 14.90 -13.74
N PHE A 482 9.96 13.64 -13.34
CA PHE A 482 11.18 12.87 -13.62
C PHE A 482 10.81 11.39 -13.84
N GLY A 483 11.29 10.76 -14.91
CA GLY A 483 10.86 9.42 -15.31
C GLY A 483 11.85 8.73 -16.24
N SER A 484 11.65 7.42 -16.41
CA SER A 484 12.50 6.55 -17.21
C SER A 484 11.69 5.51 -18.00
N GLU A 485 12.34 4.85 -18.95
CA GLU A 485 11.75 3.81 -19.79
C GLU A 485 11.63 2.47 -19.04
N ASP A 486 10.42 1.96 -18.85
CA ASP A 486 10.15 0.59 -18.42
C ASP A 486 10.22 -0.35 -19.63
N LYS A 487 11.45 -0.80 -19.93
CA LYS A 487 11.76 -1.75 -21.02
C LYS A 487 11.17 -3.15 -20.81
N LEU A 488 10.75 -3.50 -19.60
CA LEU A 488 10.13 -4.81 -19.31
C LEU A 488 8.66 -4.80 -19.74
N ARG A 489 7.96 -3.67 -19.60
CA ARG A 489 6.52 -3.54 -19.88
C ARG A 489 6.20 -2.69 -21.12
N GLY A 490 7.18 -2.05 -21.74
CA GLY A 490 6.96 -1.11 -22.84
C GLY A 490 6.24 0.16 -22.40
N LYS A 491 6.53 0.63 -21.18
CA LYS A 491 5.83 1.73 -20.49
C LYS A 491 6.80 2.83 -20.05
N MET A 492 6.25 3.93 -19.57
CA MET A 492 7.01 4.94 -18.82
C MET A 492 6.89 4.66 -17.32
N MET A 493 8.01 4.65 -16.60
CA MET A 493 8.02 4.72 -15.15
C MET A 493 8.22 6.17 -14.72
N LEU A 494 7.18 6.76 -14.11
CA LEU A 494 7.26 8.08 -13.50
C LEU A 494 7.90 7.93 -12.11
N ASN A 495 9.22 8.08 -12.07
CA ASN A 495 10.04 7.89 -10.87
C ASN A 495 9.73 8.96 -9.80
N GLY A 496 9.47 10.19 -10.22
CA GLY A 496 9.03 11.27 -9.33
C GLY A 496 8.15 12.29 -10.04
N LYS A 497 7.07 12.70 -9.38
CA LYS A 497 6.24 13.84 -9.74
C LYS A 497 6.06 14.70 -8.49
N GLY A 498 6.29 16.00 -8.62
CA GLY A 498 6.14 16.95 -7.53
C GLY A 498 5.21 18.11 -7.85
N LEU A 499 4.62 18.68 -6.80
CA LEU A 499 3.95 19.97 -6.79
C LEU A 499 4.12 20.60 -5.40
N ALA A 500 4.82 21.73 -5.31
CA ALA A 500 5.08 22.40 -4.04
C ALA A 500 4.96 23.93 -4.14
N GLY A 501 4.44 24.58 -3.10
CA GLY A 501 4.19 26.01 -3.09
C GLY A 501 3.12 26.42 -2.06
N TYR A 502 2.18 27.27 -2.47
CA TYR A 502 1.20 27.90 -1.57
C TYR A 502 -0.25 27.74 -2.05
N VAL A 503 -1.18 27.72 -1.10
CA VAL A 503 -2.64 27.78 -1.35
C VAL A 503 -3.23 28.95 -0.56
N PHE A 504 -4.04 29.77 -1.25
CA PHE A 504 -4.82 30.85 -0.66
C PHE A 504 -6.29 30.45 -0.67
N THR A 505 -6.83 30.11 0.49
CA THR A 505 -8.13 29.43 0.61
C THR A 505 -9.31 30.39 0.42
N LYS A 506 -10.49 29.82 0.18
CA LYS A 506 -11.77 30.53 0.01
C LYS A 506 -12.19 31.35 1.23
N ASP A 507 -11.74 30.95 2.43
CA ASP A 507 -11.92 31.66 3.70
C ASP A 507 -10.72 32.55 4.10
N GLY A 508 -9.71 32.67 3.23
CA GLY A 508 -8.61 33.64 3.36
C GLY A 508 -7.37 33.15 4.13
N LYS A 509 -7.32 31.86 4.50
CA LYS A 509 -6.15 31.22 5.12
C LYS A 509 -5.04 31.02 4.08
N ARG A 510 -3.80 30.98 4.56
CA ARG A 510 -2.57 30.83 3.77
C ARG A 510 -1.89 29.53 4.17
N LEU A 511 -1.75 28.61 3.22
CA LEU A 511 -1.03 27.36 3.40
C LEU A 511 0.27 27.36 2.60
N ALA A 512 1.33 26.79 3.15
CA ALA A 512 2.39 26.15 2.38
C ALA A 512 2.04 24.67 2.19
N PHE A 513 2.46 24.07 1.08
CA PHE A 513 2.27 22.64 0.83
C PHE A 513 3.36 22.04 -0.06
N ALA A 514 3.56 20.74 0.07
CA ALA A 514 4.33 19.93 -0.86
C ALA A 514 3.61 18.60 -1.06
N ALA A 515 3.49 18.16 -2.31
CA ALA A 515 2.86 16.90 -2.68
C ALA A 515 3.72 16.19 -3.75
N TYR A 516 4.05 14.93 -3.47
CA TYR A 516 4.90 14.06 -4.28
C TYR A 516 4.21 12.74 -4.57
N VAL A 517 4.44 12.19 -5.77
CA VAL A 517 4.09 10.81 -6.10
C VAL A 517 5.18 10.15 -6.96
N ASN A 518 5.63 8.97 -6.53
CA ASN A 518 6.71 8.21 -7.16
C ASN A 518 6.22 6.83 -7.62
N HIS A 519 6.91 6.26 -8.61
CA HIS A 519 6.69 4.92 -9.15
C HIS A 519 5.32 4.68 -9.82
N VAL A 520 4.82 5.68 -10.56
CA VAL A 520 3.58 5.51 -11.36
C VAL A 520 3.92 4.88 -12.72
N SER A 521 3.31 3.74 -13.04
CA SER A 521 3.50 3.07 -14.33
C SER A 521 2.49 3.60 -15.35
N LEU A 522 2.99 4.35 -16.35
CA LEU A 522 2.19 5.07 -17.34
C LEU A 522 2.43 4.55 -18.75
N ASP A 523 1.50 4.85 -19.66
CA ASP A 523 1.70 4.56 -21.09
C ASP A 523 2.81 5.45 -21.69
N PRO A 524 3.49 5.00 -22.77
CA PRO A 524 4.50 5.79 -23.47
C PRO A 524 3.84 6.88 -24.32
N ASP A 525 3.45 7.95 -23.63
CA ASP A 525 2.84 9.17 -24.15
C ASP A 525 3.45 10.37 -23.40
N PRO A 526 4.03 11.38 -24.10
CA PRO A 526 4.63 12.55 -23.46
C PRO A 526 3.71 13.31 -22.49
N GLU A 527 2.39 13.31 -22.72
CA GLU A 527 1.46 14.00 -21.83
C GLU A 527 1.04 13.18 -20.60
N ALA A 528 1.26 11.86 -20.57
CA ALA A 528 0.70 10.98 -19.53
C ALA A 528 1.09 11.37 -18.09
N ALA A 529 2.34 11.82 -17.88
CA ALA A 529 2.81 12.30 -16.57
C ALA A 529 2.02 13.53 -16.07
N GLN A 530 1.55 14.37 -16.99
CA GLN A 530 0.76 15.56 -16.69
C GLN A 530 -0.74 15.25 -16.62
N GLN A 531 -1.26 14.42 -17.53
CA GLN A 531 -2.68 14.01 -17.56
C GLN A 531 -3.09 13.16 -16.35
N VAL A 532 -2.20 12.29 -15.85
CA VAL A 532 -2.48 11.42 -14.70
C VAL A 532 -1.96 12.04 -13.40
N ALA A 533 -0.64 12.00 -13.17
CA ALA A 533 -0.06 12.44 -11.90
C ALA A 533 -0.09 13.97 -11.74
N GLY A 534 0.07 14.74 -12.81
CA GLY A 534 -0.07 16.21 -12.79
C GLY A 534 -1.48 16.67 -12.39
N GLN A 535 -2.52 16.09 -13.00
CA GLN A 535 -3.90 16.38 -12.59
C GLN A 535 -4.18 15.92 -11.16
N ALA A 536 -3.67 14.77 -10.72
CA ALA A 536 -3.85 14.26 -9.36
C ALA A 536 -3.19 15.14 -8.28
N LEU A 537 -1.93 15.55 -8.45
CA LEU A 537 -1.27 16.48 -7.52
C LEU A 537 -1.94 17.85 -7.53
N GLY A 538 -2.37 18.33 -8.70
CA GLY A 538 -3.18 19.55 -8.81
C GLY A 538 -4.52 19.43 -8.08
N GLU A 539 -5.16 18.26 -8.10
CA GLU A 539 -6.42 17.99 -7.40
C GLU A 539 -6.21 17.99 -5.88
N ILE A 540 -5.11 17.40 -5.40
CA ILE A 540 -4.68 17.44 -4.00
C ILE A 540 -4.47 18.89 -3.54
N ALA A 541 -3.73 19.70 -4.31
CA ALA A 541 -3.49 21.10 -3.99
C ALA A 541 -4.78 21.94 -4.00
N ALA A 542 -5.64 21.75 -5.00
CA ALA A 542 -6.91 22.45 -5.09
C ALA A 542 -7.94 21.99 -4.04
N ALA A 543 -7.87 20.74 -3.56
CA ALA A 543 -8.77 20.22 -2.54
C ALA A 543 -8.73 21.03 -1.24
N ALA A 544 -7.60 21.65 -0.92
CA ALA A 544 -7.41 22.51 0.26
C ALA A 544 -8.01 23.92 0.10
N TYR A 545 -8.38 24.36 -1.11
CA TYR A 545 -8.91 25.70 -1.36
C TYR A 545 -10.25 25.94 -0.65
N ASP A 546 -11.16 24.97 -0.72
CA ASP A 546 -12.50 25.03 -0.11
C ASP A 546 -12.86 23.77 0.70
N ALA A 547 -11.84 23.09 1.23
CA ALA A 547 -12.05 22.17 2.35
C ALA A 547 -12.34 22.97 3.62
N ASN A 548 -13.13 22.39 4.53
CA ASN A 548 -13.12 22.83 5.91
C ASN A 548 -11.75 22.47 6.51
N LEU A 549 -10.95 23.50 6.84
CA LEU A 549 -9.61 23.36 7.44
C LEU A 549 -9.60 23.55 8.96
N ASP A 550 -10.71 24.02 9.54
CA ASP A 550 -10.89 24.06 11.01
C ASP A 550 -11.38 22.69 11.53
N ALA A 551 -11.98 21.88 10.64
CA ALA A 551 -11.75 20.44 10.65
C ALA A 551 -10.31 20.18 10.18
N SER A 552 -9.36 20.33 11.11
CA SER A 552 -7.92 20.22 10.88
C SER A 552 -7.50 18.85 10.34
N ALA A 553 -6.20 18.69 10.03
CA ALA A 553 -5.53 17.40 10.18
C ALA A 553 -6.05 16.72 11.46
N ASN A 554 -6.33 15.41 11.40
CA ASN A 554 -7.00 14.69 12.48
C ASN A 554 -6.17 14.65 13.79
N ALA A 555 -6.19 15.76 14.54
CA ALA A 555 -6.55 15.79 15.95
C ALA A 555 -7.97 15.20 16.07
N GLY A 556 -8.09 13.91 15.75
CA GLY A 556 -9.25 13.44 15.02
C GLY A 556 -10.52 13.44 15.85
N ASN A 557 -11.66 13.36 15.18
CA ASN A 557 -12.89 12.92 15.82
C ASN A 557 -13.03 11.40 15.62
N TYR A 558 -12.01 10.67 16.11
CA TYR A 558 -11.86 9.22 15.95
C TYR A 558 -13.03 8.48 16.64
N ASP A 559 -13.31 7.25 16.22
CA ASP A 559 -14.34 6.43 16.87
C ASP A 559 -13.90 5.99 18.26
N LEU A 560 -12.62 5.65 18.41
CA LEU A 560 -11.98 5.27 19.66
C LEU A 560 -10.49 5.67 19.64
N ILE A 561 -9.97 6.24 20.74
CA ILE A 561 -8.54 6.24 21.05
C ILE A 561 -8.28 5.36 22.28
N ILE A 562 -7.25 4.54 22.20
CA ILE A 562 -6.63 3.84 23.33
C ILE A 562 -5.41 4.66 23.74
N ARG A 563 -5.37 5.11 25.00
CA ARG A 563 -4.36 6.03 25.55
C ARG A 563 -3.29 5.33 26.37
N ASN A 564 -2.09 5.89 26.41
CA ASN A 564 -1.01 5.52 27.36
C ASN A 564 -0.57 4.04 27.32
N GLY A 565 -0.83 3.33 26.22
CA GLY A 565 -0.62 1.89 26.11
C GLY A 565 0.84 1.50 25.93
N HIS A 566 1.22 0.33 26.43
CA HIS A 566 2.42 -0.37 25.98
C HIS A 566 2.04 -1.22 24.76
N VAL A 567 2.29 -0.69 23.56
CA VAL A 567 1.95 -1.34 22.30
C VAL A 567 2.91 -2.50 22.04
N VAL A 568 2.35 -3.71 21.93
CA VAL A 568 3.05 -4.89 21.41
C VAL A 568 2.40 -5.20 20.07
N ASP A 569 3.01 -4.73 18.98
CA ASP A 569 2.37 -4.63 17.66
C ASP A 569 2.07 -5.96 16.95
N GLY A 570 2.43 -7.09 17.55
CA GLY A 570 2.28 -8.44 16.99
C GLY A 570 3.45 -8.90 16.11
N THR A 571 4.43 -8.05 15.79
CA THR A 571 5.59 -8.45 14.95
C THR A 571 6.58 -9.36 15.68
N GLY A 572 6.63 -9.27 17.02
CA GLY A 572 7.67 -9.87 17.86
C GLY A 572 8.80 -8.92 18.24
N ASN A 573 8.75 -7.65 17.80
CA ASN A 573 9.62 -6.58 18.31
C ASN A 573 9.24 -6.23 19.77
N PRO A 574 10.18 -5.68 20.58
CA PRO A 574 9.89 -5.17 21.92
C PRO A 574 8.78 -4.11 21.94
N TRP A 575 8.06 -4.03 23.06
CA TRP A 575 6.98 -3.04 23.24
C TRP A 575 7.47 -1.58 23.16
N PHE A 576 6.57 -0.67 22.78
CA PHE A 576 6.80 0.78 22.83
C PHE A 576 5.59 1.53 23.40
N ALA A 577 5.80 2.73 23.97
CA ALA A 577 4.72 3.54 24.52
C ALA A 577 4.05 4.37 23.41
N ALA A 578 2.74 4.21 23.22
CA ALA A 578 1.97 4.98 22.24
C ALA A 578 0.46 4.97 22.55
N ASP A 579 -0.24 5.95 21.99
CA ASP A 579 -1.69 5.93 21.80
C ASP A 579 -2.02 5.22 20.47
N VAL A 580 -3.21 4.61 20.38
CA VAL A 580 -3.75 3.97 19.16
C VAL A 580 -5.11 4.56 18.83
N ALA A 581 -5.24 5.18 17.65
CA ALA A 581 -6.51 5.73 17.14
C ALA A 581 -7.19 4.79 16.15
N ILE A 582 -8.52 4.74 16.22
CA ILE A 582 -9.39 3.88 15.41
C ILE A 582 -10.42 4.75 14.67
N GLY A 583 -10.59 4.50 13.38
CA GLY A 583 -11.61 5.14 12.54
C GLY A 583 -12.35 4.10 11.71
N GLY A 584 -13.67 4.05 11.86
CA GLY A 584 -14.47 2.98 11.26
C GLY A 584 -14.02 1.60 11.74
N ASP A 585 -13.60 0.75 10.81
CA ASP A 585 -13.10 -0.60 11.11
C ASP A 585 -11.57 -0.72 11.16
N ARG A 586 -10.82 0.38 11.05
CA ARG A 586 -9.36 0.41 10.91
C ARG A 586 -8.64 1.12 12.05
N ILE A 587 -7.41 0.67 12.28
CA ILE A 587 -6.38 1.44 12.96
C ILE A 587 -6.03 2.62 12.06
N ALA A 588 -6.28 3.84 12.52
CA ALA A 588 -6.06 5.07 11.77
C ALA A 588 -4.69 5.69 12.04
N ALA A 589 -4.20 5.63 13.28
CA ALA A 589 -2.86 6.08 13.66
C ALA A 589 -2.35 5.34 14.91
N ILE A 590 -1.03 5.30 15.07
CA ILE A 590 -0.34 4.84 16.28
C ILE A 590 0.81 5.83 16.54
N GLY A 591 0.95 6.32 17.77
CA GLY A 591 2.05 7.23 18.14
C GLY A 591 1.68 8.18 19.27
N ASP A 592 2.21 9.41 19.22
CA ASP A 592 1.80 10.49 20.10
C ASP A 592 0.53 11.15 19.56
N LEU A 593 -0.61 10.92 20.24
CA LEU A 593 -1.91 11.42 19.83
C LEU A 593 -2.51 12.38 20.88
N ARG A 594 -1.69 12.99 21.75
CA ARG A 594 -2.14 13.80 22.90
C ARG A 594 -3.07 14.97 22.54
N GLU A 595 -2.91 15.55 21.35
CA GLU A 595 -3.75 16.64 20.83
C GLU A 595 -5.00 16.14 20.07
N ALA A 596 -5.15 14.82 19.87
CA ALA A 596 -6.29 14.22 19.20
C ALA A 596 -7.42 13.86 20.18
N HIS A 597 -8.62 13.56 19.66
CA HIS A 597 -9.80 13.22 20.46
C HIS A 597 -10.53 11.98 19.92
N ALA A 598 -11.56 11.52 20.62
CA ALA A 598 -12.46 10.48 20.11
C ALA A 598 -13.86 10.53 20.74
N LYS A 599 -14.80 9.84 20.11
CA LYS A 599 -16.15 9.60 20.62
C LYS A 599 -16.13 8.74 21.90
N ARG A 600 -15.12 7.89 22.03
CA ARG A 600 -14.76 7.14 23.24
C ARG A 600 -13.25 7.18 23.41
N GLU A 601 -12.77 7.33 24.64
CA GLU A 601 -11.36 7.08 24.97
C GLU A 601 -11.26 5.96 26.03
N ILE A 602 -10.19 5.17 25.96
CA ILE A 602 -9.85 4.12 26.93
C ILE A 602 -8.45 4.43 27.46
N ASP A 603 -8.28 4.52 28.78
CA ASP A 603 -6.95 4.63 29.38
C ASP A 603 -6.34 3.23 29.56
N ALA A 604 -5.33 2.91 28.76
CA ALA A 604 -4.58 1.66 28.80
C ALA A 604 -3.22 1.82 29.52
N LYS A 605 -3.11 2.81 30.41
CA LYS A 605 -1.90 3.05 31.21
C LYS A 605 -1.47 1.81 32.01
N GLY A 606 -0.29 1.29 31.71
CA GLY A 606 0.24 0.07 32.34
C GLY A 606 -0.46 -1.20 31.85
N ARG A 607 -1.15 -1.15 30.71
CA ARG A 607 -1.70 -2.29 29.98
C ARG A 607 -0.91 -2.52 28.71
N ILE A 608 -0.93 -3.77 28.26
CA ILE A 608 -0.49 -4.12 26.91
C ILE A 608 -1.64 -3.83 25.96
N VAL A 609 -1.32 -3.19 24.83
CA VAL A 609 -2.23 -3.05 23.68
C VAL A 609 -1.65 -3.93 22.57
N ALA A 610 -2.33 -5.01 22.25
CA ALA A 610 -1.92 -6.02 21.28
C ALA A 610 -2.96 -6.17 20.16
N PRO A 611 -2.61 -6.74 19.00
CA PRO A 611 -3.62 -7.19 18.05
C PRO A 611 -4.56 -8.19 18.74
N GLY A 612 -5.81 -8.22 18.30
CA GLY A 612 -6.79 -9.18 18.78
C GLY A 612 -6.32 -10.61 18.57
N PHE A 613 -6.53 -11.47 19.57
CA PHE A 613 -5.99 -12.83 19.54
C PHE A 613 -6.76 -13.68 18.52
N ILE A 614 -6.03 -14.56 17.85
CA ILE A 614 -6.57 -15.49 16.87
C ILE A 614 -6.51 -16.89 17.44
N ASP A 615 -7.67 -17.49 17.60
CA ASP A 615 -7.85 -18.89 17.95
C ASP A 615 -7.65 -19.74 16.69
N MET A 616 -6.52 -20.45 16.61
CA MET A 616 -6.13 -21.22 15.42
C MET A 616 -7.00 -22.45 15.18
N LEU A 617 -7.67 -22.94 16.22
CA LEU A 617 -8.55 -24.10 16.14
C LEU A 617 -9.65 -24.00 17.18
N GLY A 618 -10.85 -23.69 16.70
CA GLY A 618 -12.09 -23.73 17.47
C GLY A 618 -13.18 -24.52 16.74
N GLN A 619 -14.35 -24.61 17.37
CA GLN A 619 -15.45 -25.50 16.94
C GLN A 619 -16.81 -24.76 16.98
N SER A 620 -16.82 -23.45 16.70
CA SER A 620 -17.94 -22.55 17.00
C SER A 620 -19.00 -22.36 15.91
N GLU A 621 -18.89 -23.02 14.76
CA GLU A 621 -19.79 -22.77 13.61
C GLU A 621 -21.26 -23.03 13.93
N VAL A 622 -21.52 -24.07 14.73
CA VAL A 622 -22.86 -24.40 15.21
C VAL A 622 -23.22 -23.53 16.41
N SER A 623 -22.30 -23.36 17.39
CA SER A 623 -22.55 -22.57 18.59
C SER A 623 -22.97 -21.13 18.26
N LEU A 624 -22.27 -20.43 17.35
CA LEU A 624 -22.59 -19.05 16.95
C LEU A 624 -23.95 -18.90 16.26
N LEU A 625 -24.52 -19.98 15.70
CA LEU A 625 -25.90 -19.99 15.20
C LEU A 625 -26.94 -20.14 16.33
N LEU A 626 -26.58 -20.76 17.45
CA LEU A 626 -27.43 -20.98 18.64
C LEU A 626 -27.33 -19.82 19.65
N ASP A 627 -26.13 -19.27 19.85
CA ASP A 627 -25.80 -18.20 20.77
C ASP A 627 -24.67 -17.34 20.20
N ASN A 628 -25.00 -16.17 19.64
CA ASN A 628 -24.02 -15.26 19.04
C ASN A 628 -23.38 -14.29 20.06
N ARG A 629 -23.26 -14.69 21.33
CA ARG A 629 -22.65 -13.87 22.39
C ARG A 629 -21.15 -14.14 22.60
N SER A 630 -20.69 -15.37 22.36
CA SER A 630 -19.25 -15.74 22.36
C SER A 630 -18.47 -15.32 23.61
N LEU A 631 -19.09 -15.45 24.80
CA LEU A 631 -18.52 -14.99 26.08
C LEU A 631 -17.12 -15.59 26.32
N SER A 632 -17.04 -16.92 26.31
CA SER A 632 -15.83 -17.74 26.42
C SER A 632 -14.64 -17.24 25.59
N LYS A 633 -14.87 -16.82 24.35
CA LYS A 633 -13.84 -16.38 23.41
C LYS A 633 -13.45 -14.93 23.67
N LEU A 634 -14.45 -14.03 23.70
CA LEU A 634 -14.23 -12.60 23.90
C LEU A 634 -13.58 -12.28 25.24
N SER A 635 -13.95 -12.97 26.33
CA SER A 635 -13.33 -12.78 27.66
C SER A 635 -11.89 -13.28 27.76
N GLN A 636 -11.39 -13.99 26.73
CA GLN A 636 -9.99 -14.40 26.61
C GLN A 636 -9.16 -13.47 25.70
N GLY A 637 -9.77 -12.42 25.13
CA GLY A 637 -9.10 -11.53 24.17
C GLY A 637 -9.12 -12.02 22.72
N ILE A 638 -9.95 -13.01 22.39
CA ILE A 638 -10.04 -13.58 21.04
C ILE A 638 -10.97 -12.71 20.20
N THR A 639 -10.50 -12.30 19.02
CA THR A 639 -11.25 -11.51 18.03
C THR A 639 -11.54 -12.27 16.75
N THR A 640 -10.83 -13.38 16.55
CA THR A 640 -10.85 -14.18 15.33
C THR A 640 -10.73 -15.65 15.67
N GLU A 641 -11.51 -16.48 15.00
CA GLU A 641 -11.52 -17.93 15.19
C GLU A 641 -11.42 -18.66 13.83
N ILE A 642 -10.65 -19.75 13.82
CA ILE A 642 -10.43 -20.63 12.68
C ILE A 642 -10.96 -22.02 13.07
N THR A 643 -11.77 -22.64 12.21
CA THR A 643 -12.53 -23.86 12.57
C THR A 643 -12.49 -24.94 11.48
N GLY A 644 -13.15 -26.06 11.75
CA GLY A 644 -13.31 -27.18 10.83
C GLY A 644 -12.16 -28.18 10.94
N GLU A 645 -12.09 -28.92 12.05
CA GLU A 645 -10.99 -29.86 12.35
C GLU A 645 -10.90 -31.04 11.36
N GLY A 646 -12.04 -31.49 10.83
CA GLY A 646 -12.12 -32.65 9.93
C GLY A 646 -13.54 -33.03 9.54
N GLY A 647 -14.50 -32.85 10.46
CA GLY A 647 -15.85 -32.43 10.10
C GLY A 647 -15.89 -30.93 9.79
N SER A 648 -16.92 -30.44 9.11
CA SER A 648 -17.09 -29.00 8.82
C SER A 648 -18.56 -28.65 8.59
N ILE A 649 -18.94 -27.40 8.82
CA ILE A 649 -20.32 -26.92 8.75
C ILE A 649 -21.00 -27.07 7.37
N ALA A 650 -20.21 -27.30 6.32
CA ALA A 650 -20.63 -27.63 4.97
C ALA A 650 -19.57 -28.50 4.26
N PRO A 651 -19.89 -29.23 3.18
CA PRO A 651 -21.20 -29.33 2.52
C PRO A 651 -22.25 -30.10 3.34
N GLN A 652 -23.53 -29.82 3.09
CA GLN A 652 -24.65 -30.52 3.73
C GLN A 652 -25.59 -31.18 2.72
N ASN A 653 -25.98 -32.44 2.99
CA ASN A 653 -27.01 -33.19 2.26
C ASN A 653 -27.71 -34.21 3.18
N GLU A 654 -28.58 -35.07 2.63
CA GLU A 654 -29.32 -36.07 3.43
C GLU A 654 -28.41 -37.00 4.25
N LYS A 655 -27.23 -37.38 3.73
CA LYS A 655 -26.28 -38.24 4.45
C LYS A 655 -25.65 -37.55 5.66
N THR A 656 -25.25 -36.28 5.52
CA THR A 656 -24.59 -35.54 6.61
C THR A 656 -25.59 -35.02 7.65
N ILE A 657 -26.82 -34.70 7.24
CA ILE A 657 -27.87 -34.19 8.13
C ILE A 657 -28.51 -35.31 8.97
N ALA A 658 -28.64 -36.53 8.42
CA ALA A 658 -29.31 -37.63 9.12
C ALA A 658 -28.68 -38.03 10.48
N PRO A 659 -27.34 -38.13 10.63
CA PRO A 659 -26.69 -38.35 11.93
C PRO A 659 -26.88 -37.18 12.90
N GLN A 660 -26.83 -35.93 12.41
CA GLN A 660 -26.98 -34.71 13.22
C GLN A 660 -28.41 -34.48 13.72
N LYS A 661 -29.41 -35.13 13.11
CA LYS A 661 -30.84 -34.87 13.37
C LYS A 661 -31.25 -34.80 14.85
N PRO A 662 -30.79 -35.68 15.78
CA PRO A 662 -31.17 -35.58 17.19
C PRO A 662 -30.71 -34.27 17.86
N PHE A 663 -29.50 -33.80 17.52
CA PHE A 663 -28.97 -32.52 17.97
C PHE A 663 -29.78 -31.35 17.37
N LEU A 664 -30.07 -31.40 16.06
CA LEU A 664 -30.85 -30.37 15.38
C LEU A 664 -32.27 -30.24 15.94
N GLU A 665 -32.93 -31.37 16.28
CA GLU A 665 -34.24 -31.38 16.94
C GLU A 665 -34.18 -30.87 18.39
N GLN A 666 -33.12 -31.19 19.14
CA GLN A 666 -32.88 -30.71 20.51
C GLN A 666 -32.70 -29.18 20.56
N TYR A 667 -31.82 -28.64 19.73
CA TYR A 667 -31.51 -27.20 19.67
C TYR A 667 -32.44 -26.39 18.74
N LYS A 668 -33.37 -27.08 18.04
CA LYS A 668 -34.32 -26.50 17.07
C LYS A 668 -33.65 -25.74 15.93
N LEU A 669 -32.46 -26.18 15.55
CA LEU A 669 -31.67 -25.61 14.45
C LEU A 669 -32.08 -26.25 13.12
N THR A 670 -32.52 -25.43 12.17
CA THR A 670 -32.70 -25.86 10.78
C THR A 670 -31.42 -25.60 10.00
N ILE A 671 -30.86 -26.62 9.37
CA ILE A 671 -29.85 -26.46 8.32
C ILE A 671 -30.59 -26.03 7.04
N ASP A 672 -30.50 -24.74 6.71
CA ASP A 672 -31.10 -24.12 5.52
C ASP A 672 -30.08 -23.81 4.40
N TRP A 673 -28.86 -24.36 4.53
CA TRP A 673 -27.77 -24.29 3.54
C TRP A 673 -27.32 -25.69 3.07
N THR A 674 -26.64 -25.74 1.92
CA THR A 674 -25.97 -26.94 1.38
C THR A 674 -24.49 -26.70 1.06
N THR A 675 -24.14 -25.48 0.68
CA THR A 675 -22.78 -24.99 0.39
C THR A 675 -22.19 -24.26 1.61
N LEU A 676 -20.87 -24.07 1.63
CA LEU A 676 -20.20 -23.30 2.69
C LEU A 676 -20.55 -21.81 2.60
N ASP A 677 -20.70 -21.29 1.39
CA ASP A 677 -21.16 -19.91 1.18
C ASP A 677 -22.62 -19.72 1.64
N GLY A 678 -23.46 -20.76 1.55
CA GLY A 678 -24.80 -20.75 2.13
C GLY A 678 -24.77 -20.59 3.66
N TYR A 679 -23.87 -21.30 4.36
CA TYR A 679 -23.64 -21.11 5.78
C TYR A 679 -23.10 -19.70 6.08
N PHE A 680 -22.10 -19.23 5.33
CA PHE A 680 -21.54 -17.90 5.53
C PHE A 680 -22.60 -16.81 5.37
N ARG A 681 -23.42 -16.84 4.30
CA ARG A 681 -24.57 -15.92 4.13
C ARG A 681 -25.59 -16.06 5.27
N ARG A 682 -25.81 -17.27 5.80
CA ARG A 682 -26.71 -17.52 6.94
C ARG A 682 -26.19 -16.92 8.25
N LEU A 683 -24.88 -16.91 8.48
CA LEU A 683 -24.24 -16.27 9.64
C LEU A 683 -24.09 -14.75 9.47
N GLU A 684 -23.69 -14.26 8.29
CA GLU A 684 -23.62 -12.83 7.94
C GLU A 684 -24.97 -12.13 8.21
N LYS A 685 -26.08 -12.80 7.88
CA LYS A 685 -27.46 -12.34 8.12
C LYS A 685 -27.85 -12.31 9.61
N GLN A 686 -27.19 -13.10 10.46
CA GLN A 686 -27.42 -13.16 11.91
C GLN A 686 -26.52 -12.19 12.69
N GLY A 687 -25.33 -11.88 12.14
CA GLY A 687 -24.27 -11.15 12.83
C GLY A 687 -23.48 -12.06 13.77
N THR A 688 -22.16 -11.89 13.77
CA THR A 688 -21.22 -12.62 14.63
C THR A 688 -20.34 -11.63 15.42
N PRO A 689 -20.07 -11.87 16.70
CA PRO A 689 -19.13 -11.05 17.48
C PRO A 689 -17.67 -11.29 17.06
N LEU A 690 -17.34 -12.49 16.57
CA LEU A 690 -16.00 -12.87 16.14
C LEU A 690 -15.86 -12.83 14.62
N ASN A 691 -14.65 -12.53 14.16
CA ASN A 691 -14.26 -12.93 12.81
C ASN A 691 -14.14 -14.46 12.75
N ILE A 692 -14.64 -15.08 11.68
CA ILE A 692 -14.60 -16.55 11.56
C ILE A 692 -14.22 -16.98 10.14
N GLY A 693 -13.23 -17.86 10.05
CA GLY A 693 -12.89 -18.62 8.85
C GLY A 693 -12.92 -20.11 9.15
N THR A 694 -13.05 -20.95 8.11
CA THR A 694 -13.17 -22.41 8.31
C THR A 694 -12.52 -23.19 7.16
N TYR A 695 -12.02 -24.36 7.50
CA TYR A 695 -11.56 -25.38 6.56
C TYR A 695 -12.73 -26.24 6.06
N VAL A 696 -12.61 -26.83 4.87
CA VAL A 696 -13.51 -27.92 4.46
C VAL A 696 -12.96 -29.25 4.97
N GLY A 697 -13.76 -29.96 5.75
CA GLY A 697 -13.38 -31.18 6.42
C GLY A 697 -13.44 -32.41 5.50
N SER A 698 -12.34 -33.17 5.42
CA SER A 698 -12.33 -34.41 4.62
C SER A 698 -13.25 -35.52 5.16
N ALA A 699 -13.59 -35.52 6.46
CA ALA A 699 -14.64 -36.37 7.00
C ALA A 699 -16.02 -35.94 6.46
N GLN A 700 -16.34 -34.64 6.51
CA GLN A 700 -17.58 -34.07 5.98
C GLN A 700 -17.79 -34.40 4.48
N ILE A 701 -16.71 -34.24 3.69
CA ILE A 701 -16.67 -34.59 2.27
C ILE A 701 -16.93 -36.09 2.05
N ARG A 702 -16.37 -36.94 2.92
CA ARG A 702 -16.51 -38.40 2.87
C ARG A 702 -17.91 -38.86 3.30
N GLU A 703 -18.50 -38.26 4.33
CA GLU A 703 -19.89 -38.48 4.75
C GLU A 703 -20.89 -38.09 3.64
N ALA A 704 -20.67 -36.93 3.01
CA ALA A 704 -21.52 -36.42 1.95
C ALA A 704 -21.58 -37.32 0.70
N VAL A 705 -20.55 -38.14 0.46
CA VAL A 705 -20.43 -39.01 -0.73
C VAL A 705 -20.56 -40.48 -0.38
N ILE A 706 -19.69 -41.00 0.51
CA ILE A 706 -19.68 -42.39 0.98
C ILE A 706 -20.71 -42.57 2.09
N GLY A 707 -20.61 -41.79 3.16
CA GLY A 707 -21.22 -42.10 4.46
C GLY A 707 -20.20 -42.74 5.42
N ASP A 708 -20.68 -43.42 6.46
CA ASP A 708 -19.87 -43.95 7.57
C ASP A 708 -19.10 -45.27 7.27
N ASP A 709 -19.07 -45.74 6.02
CA ASP A 709 -18.53 -47.06 5.65
C ASP A 709 -16.98 -47.12 5.76
N ASP A 710 -16.43 -48.21 6.33
CA ASP A 710 -14.99 -48.54 6.21
C ASP A 710 -14.66 -49.15 4.84
N ARG A 711 -14.60 -48.29 3.82
CA ARG A 711 -14.21 -48.65 2.45
C ARG A 711 -13.46 -47.53 1.73
N ALA A 712 -12.68 -47.87 0.71
CA ALA A 712 -12.17 -46.86 -0.22
C ALA A 712 -13.32 -46.26 -1.07
N PRO A 713 -13.24 -44.98 -1.48
CA PRO A 713 -14.10 -44.46 -2.54
C PRO A 713 -13.88 -45.24 -3.85
N THR A 714 -14.96 -45.47 -4.59
CA THR A 714 -14.84 -45.79 -6.02
C THR A 714 -14.30 -44.58 -6.80
N PRO A 715 -13.74 -44.75 -8.02
CA PRO A 715 -13.24 -43.62 -8.80
C PRO A 715 -14.27 -42.51 -9.05
N ALA A 716 -15.55 -42.85 -9.18
CA ALA A 716 -16.62 -41.87 -9.34
C ALA A 716 -16.92 -41.10 -8.04
N GLU A 717 -16.91 -41.78 -6.89
CA GLU A 717 -17.04 -41.12 -5.58
C GLU A 717 -15.85 -40.20 -5.29
N LEU A 718 -14.62 -40.60 -5.65
CA LEU A 718 -13.44 -39.76 -5.47
C LEU A 718 -13.50 -38.47 -6.30
N GLU A 719 -13.95 -38.52 -7.56
CA GLU A 719 -14.17 -37.30 -8.35
C GLU A 719 -15.30 -36.43 -7.78
N GLN A 720 -16.37 -37.03 -7.24
CA GLN A 720 -17.42 -36.27 -6.53
C GLN A 720 -16.87 -35.59 -5.25
N MET A 721 -16.05 -36.29 -4.46
CA MET A 721 -15.39 -35.73 -3.27
C MET A 721 -14.47 -34.57 -3.65
N LYS A 722 -13.67 -34.72 -4.72
CA LYS A 722 -12.83 -33.65 -5.29
C LYS A 722 -13.66 -32.44 -5.75
N SER A 723 -14.80 -32.66 -6.39
CA SER A 723 -15.71 -31.58 -6.80
C SER A 723 -16.34 -30.83 -5.62
N LEU A 724 -16.62 -31.52 -4.50
CA LEU A 724 -17.11 -30.86 -3.27
C LEU A 724 -16.02 -30.02 -2.59
N VAL A 725 -14.77 -30.49 -2.56
CA VAL A 725 -13.63 -29.67 -2.11
C VAL A 725 -13.43 -28.46 -3.03
N GLU A 726 -13.52 -28.64 -4.35
CA GLU A 726 -13.44 -27.54 -5.31
C GLU A 726 -14.54 -26.49 -5.09
N GLN A 727 -15.78 -26.92 -4.80
CA GLN A 727 -16.86 -25.99 -4.47
C GLN A 727 -16.59 -25.26 -3.16
N ALA A 728 -16.16 -25.95 -2.10
CA ALA A 728 -15.91 -25.31 -0.82
C ALA A 728 -14.74 -24.30 -0.87
N MET A 729 -13.70 -24.55 -1.67
CA MET A 729 -12.65 -23.56 -1.90
C MET A 729 -13.19 -22.31 -2.62
N LYS A 730 -14.09 -22.47 -3.60
CA LYS A 730 -14.78 -21.35 -4.28
C LYS A 730 -15.78 -20.63 -3.39
N ASP A 731 -16.41 -21.32 -2.45
CA ASP A 731 -17.26 -20.75 -1.40
C ASP A 731 -16.45 -19.89 -0.40
N GLY A 732 -15.15 -20.17 -0.28
CA GLY A 732 -14.20 -19.42 0.54
C GLY A 732 -13.60 -20.19 1.73
N ALA A 733 -13.53 -21.53 1.67
CA ALA A 733 -12.77 -22.30 2.65
C ALA A 733 -11.28 -21.88 2.66
N LEU A 734 -10.66 -21.90 3.84
CA LEU A 734 -9.23 -21.58 4.01
C LEU A 734 -8.32 -22.70 3.47
N GLY A 735 -8.80 -23.94 3.52
CA GLY A 735 -8.08 -25.12 3.05
C GLY A 735 -8.88 -26.41 3.23
N LEU A 736 -8.21 -27.55 3.08
CA LEU A 736 -8.73 -28.88 3.40
C LEU A 736 -8.25 -29.32 4.78
N SER A 737 -9.12 -29.87 5.63
CA SER A 737 -8.74 -30.41 6.93
C SER A 737 -9.05 -31.91 7.09
N SER A 738 -8.57 -32.53 8.17
CA SER A 738 -8.78 -33.95 8.46
C SER A 738 -8.60 -34.28 9.93
N ALA A 739 -9.47 -35.14 10.47
CA ALA A 739 -9.39 -35.67 11.83
C ALA A 739 -9.17 -37.19 11.79
N LEU A 740 -7.96 -37.59 11.41
CA LEU A 740 -7.62 -38.94 10.95
C LEU A 740 -7.63 -40.01 12.06
N ILE A 741 -7.76 -39.63 13.32
CA ILE A 741 -8.02 -40.51 14.46
C ILE A 741 -9.48 -41.04 14.47
N TYR A 742 -10.44 -40.28 13.91
CA TYR A 742 -11.88 -40.56 14.08
C TYR A 742 -12.53 -41.18 12.83
N PRO A 743 -13.50 -42.09 13.00
CA PRO A 743 -14.47 -42.44 11.98
C PRO A 743 -15.27 -41.22 11.48
N PRO A 744 -15.60 -41.11 10.18
CA PRO A 744 -15.17 -41.99 9.08
C PRO A 744 -13.82 -41.61 8.46
N ASN A 745 -13.15 -40.56 8.94
CA ASN A 745 -11.92 -40.02 8.33
C ASN A 745 -10.73 -40.99 8.43
N ILE A 746 -10.62 -41.75 9.52
CA ILE A 746 -9.58 -42.78 9.74
C ILE A 746 -9.59 -43.89 8.68
N TYR A 747 -10.75 -44.15 8.06
CA TYR A 747 -10.86 -45.12 6.97
C TYR A 747 -10.18 -44.63 5.68
N ALA A 748 -10.04 -43.31 5.49
CA ALA A 748 -9.41 -42.71 4.31
C ALA A 748 -7.92 -43.02 4.24
N LYS A 749 -7.42 -43.28 3.02
CA LYS A 749 -6.00 -43.61 2.77
C LYS A 749 -5.21 -42.36 2.36
N THR A 750 -3.89 -42.37 2.53
CA THR A 750 -3.04 -41.20 2.24
C THR A 750 -3.23 -40.66 0.81
N ASP A 751 -3.39 -41.55 -0.18
CA ASP A 751 -3.54 -41.17 -1.59
C ASP A 751 -4.93 -40.54 -1.89
N GLU A 752 -5.96 -40.89 -1.10
CA GLU A 752 -7.28 -40.24 -1.11
C GLU A 752 -7.17 -38.80 -0.58
N LEU A 753 -6.43 -38.61 0.52
CA LEU A 753 -6.15 -37.28 1.10
C LEU A 753 -5.30 -36.41 0.16
N ILE A 754 -4.26 -36.99 -0.47
CA ILE A 754 -3.44 -36.29 -1.50
C ILE A 754 -4.32 -35.82 -2.66
N ALA A 755 -5.21 -36.68 -3.18
CA ALA A 755 -6.08 -36.34 -4.29
C ALA A 755 -7.07 -35.19 -3.98
N LEU A 756 -7.51 -35.05 -2.72
CA LEU A 756 -8.31 -33.92 -2.25
C LEU A 756 -7.44 -32.67 -2.00
N ALA A 757 -6.28 -32.82 -1.38
CA ALA A 757 -5.34 -31.73 -1.11
C ALA A 757 -4.83 -31.07 -2.40
N GLN A 758 -4.60 -31.86 -3.46
CA GLN A 758 -4.30 -31.38 -4.81
C GLN A 758 -5.44 -30.57 -5.46
N VAL A 759 -6.66 -30.60 -4.91
CA VAL A 759 -7.72 -29.66 -5.30
C VAL A 759 -7.54 -28.33 -4.56
N ALA A 760 -7.42 -28.35 -3.23
CA ALA A 760 -7.22 -27.14 -2.42
C ALA A 760 -5.97 -26.33 -2.83
N SER A 761 -4.91 -27.02 -3.26
CA SER A 761 -3.68 -26.44 -3.84
C SER A 761 -3.93 -25.47 -5.00
N LYS A 762 -4.88 -25.78 -5.90
CA LYS A 762 -5.24 -24.93 -7.06
C LYS A 762 -5.84 -23.58 -6.65
N TYR A 763 -6.30 -23.48 -5.41
CA TYR A 763 -7.00 -22.34 -4.83
C TYR A 763 -6.16 -21.62 -3.77
N GLY A 764 -4.90 -22.02 -3.57
CA GLY A 764 -3.97 -21.36 -2.64
C GLY A 764 -4.38 -21.45 -1.17
N GLY A 765 -5.09 -22.52 -0.79
CA GLY A 765 -5.41 -22.83 0.61
C GLY A 765 -4.29 -23.60 1.33
N LEU A 766 -4.64 -24.23 2.45
CA LEU A 766 -3.74 -25.06 3.27
C LEU A 766 -4.24 -26.51 3.39
N TYR A 767 -3.40 -27.40 3.94
CA TYR A 767 -3.82 -28.70 4.47
C TYR A 767 -3.62 -28.75 5.99
N ALA A 768 -4.70 -28.86 6.75
CA ALA A 768 -4.63 -29.00 8.20
C ALA A 768 -4.99 -30.42 8.66
N THR A 769 -4.43 -30.88 9.77
CA THR A 769 -4.69 -32.24 10.26
C THR A 769 -4.56 -32.41 11.76
N HIS A 770 -5.64 -32.91 12.38
CA HIS A 770 -5.53 -33.78 13.53
C HIS A 770 -5.08 -35.14 13.00
N MET A 771 -3.83 -35.49 13.32
CA MET A 771 -3.10 -36.63 12.76
C MET A 771 -3.77 -37.98 13.04
N ARG A 772 -3.37 -39.01 12.29
CA ARG A 772 -3.91 -40.38 12.42
C ARG A 772 -3.59 -41.05 13.76
N SER A 773 -2.51 -40.61 14.40
CA SER A 773 -2.12 -40.99 15.75
C SER A 773 -1.21 -39.90 16.32
N GLU A 774 -1.40 -39.61 17.59
CA GLU A 774 -0.56 -38.80 18.47
C GLU A 774 0.04 -39.66 19.60
N GLY A 775 -0.41 -40.92 19.72
CA GLY A 775 0.17 -42.00 20.50
C GLY A 775 1.20 -42.83 19.71
N ALA A 776 1.00 -44.16 19.62
CA ALA A 776 2.05 -45.10 19.19
C ALA A 776 2.62 -44.86 17.79
N SER A 777 1.84 -44.23 16.90
CA SER A 777 2.22 -43.95 15.53
C SER A 777 2.38 -42.45 15.25
N GLU A 778 2.72 -41.64 16.27
CA GLU A 778 2.98 -40.18 16.15
C GLU A 778 3.94 -39.85 14.98
N MET A 779 5.08 -40.53 14.89
CA MET A 779 6.09 -40.26 13.86
C MET A 779 5.66 -40.73 12.45
N PRO A 780 5.08 -41.93 12.27
CA PRO A 780 4.39 -42.29 11.02
C PRO A 780 3.29 -41.32 10.59
N ALA A 781 2.44 -40.85 11.50
CA ALA A 781 1.34 -39.95 11.18
C ALA A 781 1.82 -38.54 10.81
N LEU A 782 2.85 -38.03 11.49
CA LEU A 782 3.56 -36.81 11.10
C LEU A 782 4.20 -36.95 9.71
N ALA A 783 4.80 -38.10 9.41
CA ALA A 783 5.36 -38.39 8.09
C ALA A 783 4.27 -38.48 6.99
N GLU A 784 3.06 -38.95 7.33
CA GLU A 784 1.88 -38.92 6.45
C GLU A 784 1.47 -37.47 6.15
N ALA A 785 1.31 -36.62 7.17
CA ALA A 785 0.97 -35.21 6.99
C ALA A 785 1.99 -34.46 6.11
N MET A 786 3.29 -34.69 6.36
CA MET A 786 4.37 -34.14 5.53
C MET A 786 4.37 -34.71 4.11
N ARG A 787 3.95 -35.97 3.90
CA ARG A 787 3.79 -36.57 2.56
C ARG A 787 2.66 -35.86 1.80
N ILE A 788 1.52 -35.64 2.45
CA ILE A 788 0.37 -34.95 1.85
C ILE A 788 0.77 -33.53 1.42
N GLY A 789 1.41 -32.75 2.30
CA GLY A 789 1.89 -31.40 1.97
C GLY A 789 2.84 -31.35 0.77
N ARG A 790 3.79 -32.29 0.68
CA ARG A 790 4.73 -32.39 -0.46
C ARG A 790 4.04 -32.81 -1.76
N GLU A 791 3.21 -33.84 -1.76
CA GLU A 791 2.56 -34.36 -2.97
C GLU A 791 1.36 -33.52 -3.43
N ALA A 792 0.80 -32.67 -2.56
CA ALA A 792 -0.18 -31.64 -2.92
C ALA A 792 0.42 -30.25 -3.21
N ASN A 793 1.71 -30.02 -2.90
CA ASN A 793 2.32 -28.69 -2.87
C ASN A 793 1.48 -27.70 -2.04
N LEU A 794 1.27 -28.03 -0.76
CA LEU A 794 0.50 -27.25 0.21
C LEU A 794 1.29 -27.00 1.50
N PRO A 795 1.07 -25.85 2.17
CA PRO A 795 1.43 -25.69 3.58
C PRO A 795 0.67 -26.70 4.45
N VAL A 796 1.30 -27.19 5.51
CA VAL A 796 0.74 -28.17 6.46
C VAL A 796 0.56 -27.54 7.84
N GLU A 797 -0.64 -27.62 8.41
CA GLU A 797 -0.85 -27.32 9.83
C GLU A 797 -1.14 -28.61 10.60
N ILE A 798 -0.35 -28.87 11.64
CA ILE A 798 -0.64 -29.95 12.58
C ILE A 798 -1.51 -29.35 13.70
N PHE A 799 -2.78 -29.72 13.71
CA PHE A 799 -3.71 -29.26 14.72
C PHE A 799 -3.34 -29.82 16.10
N HIS A 800 -3.49 -28.96 17.12
CA HIS A 800 -3.37 -29.21 18.57
C HIS A 800 -2.25 -30.19 19.00
N LEU A 801 -1.09 -30.09 18.35
CA LEU A 801 0.07 -31.00 18.41
C LEU A 801 0.39 -31.51 19.82
N LYS A 802 0.33 -32.83 20.04
CA LYS A 802 0.69 -33.44 21.33
C LYS A 802 1.46 -34.76 21.19
N VAL A 803 1.96 -35.22 22.33
CA VAL A 803 2.40 -36.60 22.57
C VAL A 803 1.39 -37.22 23.52
N SER A 804 0.63 -38.19 23.02
CA SER A 804 -0.31 -38.96 23.82
C SER A 804 0.41 -40.10 24.54
N GLY A 805 -0.07 -40.46 25.73
CA GLY A 805 0.27 -41.67 26.47
C GLY A 805 1.63 -41.73 27.18
N LYS A 806 1.57 -42.15 28.45
CA LYS A 806 2.73 -42.29 29.36
C LYS A 806 3.95 -43.06 28.82
N PRO A 807 3.84 -44.09 27.97
CA PRO A 807 5.02 -44.78 27.42
C PRO A 807 5.87 -43.92 26.48
N ARG A 808 5.35 -42.79 26.00
CA ARG A 808 5.96 -41.95 24.95
C ARG A 808 6.40 -40.58 25.45
N TRP A 809 5.92 -40.15 26.63
CA TRP A 809 6.25 -38.87 27.25
C TRP A 809 7.75 -38.54 27.21
N GLY A 810 8.07 -37.31 26.80
CA GLY A 810 9.39 -36.85 26.43
C GLY A 810 9.74 -37.09 24.95
N SER A 811 8.87 -37.63 24.10
CA SER A 811 9.12 -37.78 22.66
C SER A 811 8.92 -36.49 21.85
N MET A 812 8.30 -35.43 22.42
CA MET A 812 7.99 -34.20 21.67
C MET A 812 9.23 -33.56 21.04
N LYS A 813 10.41 -33.70 21.66
CA LYS A 813 11.69 -33.27 21.09
C LYS A 813 12.01 -33.91 19.73
N ASN A 814 11.55 -35.14 19.48
CA ASN A 814 11.71 -35.85 18.20
C ASN A 814 10.71 -35.32 17.15
N VAL A 815 9.46 -35.09 17.58
CA VAL A 815 8.37 -34.51 16.78
C VAL A 815 8.76 -33.10 16.31
N VAL A 816 9.20 -32.25 17.24
CA VAL A 816 9.76 -30.91 17.01
C VAL A 816 10.97 -30.95 16.06
N ALA A 817 11.91 -31.89 16.28
CA ALA A 817 13.08 -32.02 15.41
C ALA A 817 12.70 -32.42 13.96
N ALA A 818 11.71 -33.29 13.79
CA ALA A 818 11.22 -33.68 12.46
C ALA A 818 10.44 -32.55 11.77
N ILE A 819 9.61 -31.79 12.50
CA ILE A 819 8.95 -30.59 11.97
C ILE A 819 10.01 -29.56 11.55
N GLN A 820 11.00 -29.29 12.40
CA GLN A 820 12.08 -28.36 12.06
C GLN A 820 12.89 -28.83 10.85
N GLN A 821 13.26 -30.12 10.77
CA GLN A 821 13.96 -30.68 9.60
C GLN A 821 13.13 -30.55 8.31
N ALA A 822 11.81 -30.70 8.38
CA ALA A 822 10.92 -30.49 7.25
C ALA A 822 10.88 -29.01 6.82
N ARG A 823 10.80 -28.07 7.78
CA ARG A 823 10.90 -26.62 7.52
C ARG A 823 12.24 -26.25 6.90
N ASP A 824 13.35 -26.77 7.42
CA ASP A 824 14.70 -26.57 6.90
C ASP A 824 14.88 -27.16 5.48
N SER A 825 14.09 -28.19 5.11
CA SER A 825 14.02 -28.74 3.75
C SER A 825 13.11 -27.96 2.78
N GLY A 826 12.44 -26.90 3.26
CA GLY A 826 11.57 -26.05 2.46
C GLY A 826 10.08 -26.45 2.44
N LEU A 827 9.64 -27.43 3.25
CA LEU A 827 8.21 -27.68 3.45
C LEU A 827 7.66 -26.69 4.49
N ASP A 828 6.66 -25.90 4.11
CA ASP A 828 6.03 -24.97 5.06
C ASP A 828 5.03 -25.70 5.98
N ILE A 829 5.56 -26.34 7.02
CA ILE A 829 4.80 -27.03 8.07
C ILE A 829 4.87 -26.27 9.40
N ALA A 830 3.73 -26.08 10.06
CA ALA A 830 3.59 -25.46 11.38
C ALA A 830 2.51 -26.20 12.21
N ALA A 831 2.13 -25.67 13.38
CA ALA A 831 1.20 -26.32 14.30
C ALA A 831 0.51 -25.33 15.24
N ASP A 832 -0.57 -25.76 15.91
CA ASP A 832 -1.11 -25.13 17.11
C ASP A 832 -1.03 -26.05 18.34
N MET A 833 -1.21 -25.51 19.54
CA MET A 833 -1.43 -26.29 20.77
C MET A 833 -2.38 -25.55 21.73
N TYR A 834 -3.27 -26.28 22.41
CA TYR A 834 -3.89 -25.77 23.65
C TYR A 834 -2.96 -25.98 24.86
N PRO A 835 -2.91 -25.03 25.83
CA PRO A 835 -1.96 -25.06 26.93
C PRO A 835 -2.37 -25.99 28.11
N TYR A 836 -2.78 -27.23 27.82
CA TYR A 836 -3.26 -28.20 28.81
C TYR A 836 -2.77 -29.63 28.54
N ILE A 837 -2.49 -30.39 29.61
CA ILE A 837 -2.03 -31.80 29.55
C ILE A 837 -3.13 -32.84 29.25
N ALA A 838 -4.32 -32.39 28.84
CA ALA A 838 -5.47 -33.22 28.55
C ALA A 838 -6.21 -32.70 27.32
N GLY A 839 -6.78 -33.62 26.54
CA GLY A 839 -7.68 -33.31 25.44
C GLY A 839 -9.13 -33.61 25.79
N ALA A 840 -10.07 -33.17 24.96
CA ALA A 840 -11.49 -33.51 25.08
C ALA A 840 -12.07 -33.95 23.73
N THR A 841 -12.93 -34.97 23.75
CA THR A 841 -13.65 -35.53 22.59
C THR A 841 -14.82 -36.39 23.10
N ALA A 842 -15.55 -37.06 22.22
CA ALA A 842 -16.61 -37.99 22.62
C ALA A 842 -16.05 -39.15 23.49
N LEU A 843 -16.82 -39.64 24.45
CA LEU A 843 -16.50 -40.85 25.21
C LEU A 843 -16.44 -42.08 24.31
N ALA A 844 -17.23 -42.09 23.22
CA ALA A 844 -17.24 -43.13 22.21
C ALA A 844 -15.88 -43.26 21.47
N SER A 845 -15.08 -42.20 21.41
CA SER A 845 -13.72 -42.20 20.81
C SER A 845 -12.73 -43.09 21.58
N SER A 846 -13.07 -43.54 22.79
CA SER A 846 -12.32 -44.59 23.50
C SER A 846 -12.45 -45.97 22.85
N LEU A 847 -13.43 -46.21 21.98
CA LEU A 847 -13.71 -47.52 21.39
C LEU A 847 -12.91 -47.71 20.08
N PRO A 848 -12.48 -48.95 19.76
CA PRO A 848 -11.78 -49.23 18.51
C PRO A 848 -12.58 -48.77 17.26
N PRO A 849 -11.96 -48.09 16.27
CA PRO A 849 -12.66 -47.50 15.12
C PRO A 849 -13.53 -48.46 14.29
N TRP A 850 -13.21 -49.76 14.27
CA TRP A 850 -14.02 -50.78 13.59
C TRP A 850 -15.41 -50.97 14.23
N VAL A 851 -15.62 -50.51 15.47
CA VAL A 851 -16.93 -50.54 16.14
C VAL A 851 -17.88 -49.49 15.56
N ALA A 852 -17.36 -48.45 14.88
CA ALA A 852 -18.15 -47.36 14.29
C ALA A 852 -18.44 -47.51 12.78
N ASP A 853 -17.93 -48.53 12.11
CA ASP A 853 -18.14 -48.78 10.67
C ASP A 853 -19.66 -48.86 10.33
N GLY A 854 -20.16 -48.02 9.42
CA GLY A 854 -21.59 -47.88 9.16
C GLY A 854 -22.36 -47.08 10.22
N GLY A 855 -21.66 -46.26 11.00
CA GLY A 855 -22.20 -45.16 11.79
C GLY A 855 -22.62 -45.49 13.22
N VAL A 856 -23.06 -44.46 13.95
CA VAL A 856 -23.44 -44.53 15.37
C VAL A 856 -24.51 -45.61 15.64
N GLN A 857 -25.45 -45.84 14.73
CA GLN A 857 -26.44 -46.90 14.90
C GLN A 857 -25.80 -48.30 14.89
N LYS A 858 -24.80 -48.52 14.02
CA LYS A 858 -24.05 -49.80 13.99
C LYS A 858 -23.16 -49.95 15.22
N LEU A 859 -22.57 -48.87 15.73
CA LEU A 859 -21.90 -48.87 17.04
C LEU A 859 -22.86 -49.30 18.17
N LEU A 860 -24.05 -48.72 18.26
CA LEU A 860 -25.05 -49.03 19.29
C LEU A 860 -25.72 -50.40 19.09
N GLU A 861 -25.68 -50.99 17.89
CA GLU A 861 -25.98 -52.41 17.67
C GLU A 861 -24.84 -53.30 18.18
N ARG A 862 -23.60 -53.03 17.76
CA ARG A 862 -22.40 -53.81 18.12
C ARG A 862 -22.16 -53.88 19.63
N LEU A 863 -22.38 -52.79 20.38
CA LEU A 863 -22.21 -52.75 21.84
C LEU A 863 -23.20 -53.63 22.64
N LYS A 864 -24.21 -54.22 22.00
CA LYS A 864 -25.16 -55.17 22.61
C LYS A 864 -24.71 -56.63 22.51
N ASP A 865 -23.76 -56.95 21.63
CA ASP A 865 -23.29 -58.32 21.41
C ASP A 865 -22.11 -58.68 22.35
N SER A 866 -22.22 -59.80 23.06
CA SER A 866 -21.24 -60.19 24.09
C SER A 866 -19.90 -60.66 23.52
N ALA A 867 -19.85 -61.20 22.31
CA ALA A 867 -18.61 -61.58 21.64
C ALA A 867 -17.87 -60.34 21.10
N ILE A 868 -18.61 -59.38 20.54
CA ILE A 868 -18.10 -58.07 20.11
C ILE A 868 -17.53 -57.31 21.31
N ARG A 869 -18.28 -57.20 22.43
CA ARG A 869 -17.77 -56.62 23.68
C ARG A 869 -16.52 -57.33 24.18
N SER A 870 -16.45 -58.66 24.10
CA SER A 870 -15.27 -59.43 24.49
C SER A 870 -14.05 -59.13 23.62
N ARG A 871 -14.23 -58.87 22.32
CA ARG A 871 -13.18 -58.36 21.44
C ARG A 871 -12.78 -56.94 21.84
N ILE A 872 -13.74 -56.02 22.02
CA ILE A 872 -13.47 -54.64 22.43
C ILE A 872 -12.62 -54.61 23.71
N LYS A 873 -12.94 -55.40 24.73
CA LYS A 873 -12.12 -55.50 25.96
C LYS A 873 -10.68 -55.94 25.71
N LYS A 874 -10.46 -56.85 24.76
CA LYS A 874 -9.11 -57.29 24.38
C LYS A 874 -8.37 -56.19 23.62
N ASP A 875 -9.06 -55.49 22.72
CA ASP A 875 -8.50 -54.38 21.95
C ASP A 875 -8.14 -53.21 22.90
N LEU A 876 -8.99 -52.85 23.87
CA LEU A 876 -8.72 -51.78 24.85
C LEU A 876 -7.51 -52.04 25.79
N ALA A 877 -7.09 -53.30 25.96
CA ALA A 877 -6.13 -53.70 27.00
C ALA A 877 -4.65 -53.39 26.71
N GLY A 878 -4.32 -52.77 25.58
CA GLY A 878 -2.94 -52.49 25.18
C GLY A 878 -2.80 -51.41 24.11
N ASP A 879 -1.55 -51.11 23.77
CA ASP A 879 -1.18 -50.14 22.75
C ASP A 879 -1.37 -50.70 21.31
N HIS A 880 -1.60 -49.82 20.32
CA HIS A 880 -1.86 -50.22 18.92
C HIS A 880 -1.12 -49.35 17.90
N PRO A 881 -0.54 -49.93 16.83
CA PRO A 881 0.10 -49.15 15.77
C PRO A 881 -0.89 -48.58 14.74
N ASP A 882 -2.09 -49.18 14.61
CA ASP A 882 -3.03 -48.91 13.51
C ASP A 882 -4.14 -47.90 13.86
N TRP A 883 -4.32 -47.59 15.15
CA TRP A 883 -5.31 -46.64 15.68
C TRP A 883 -4.88 -46.19 17.10
N GLU A 884 -5.35 -45.03 17.57
CA GLU A 884 -5.00 -44.54 18.91
C GLU A 884 -5.98 -44.99 20.00
N ASN A 885 -5.45 -45.68 21.01
CA ASN A 885 -6.24 -46.21 22.13
C ASN A 885 -6.26 -45.23 23.31
N LEU A 886 -7.07 -44.17 23.20
CA LEU A 886 -7.26 -43.14 24.24
C LEU A 886 -7.52 -43.73 25.64
N PHE A 887 -8.19 -44.88 25.74
CA PHE A 887 -8.43 -45.57 27.01
C PHE A 887 -7.14 -46.14 27.62
N TYR A 888 -6.23 -46.69 26.81
CA TYR A 888 -4.92 -47.12 27.27
C TYR A 888 -4.00 -45.93 27.59
N ASP A 889 -3.99 -44.91 26.74
CA ASP A 889 -3.03 -43.80 26.80
C ASP A 889 -3.21 -42.90 28.04
N CYS A 890 -4.45 -42.64 28.46
CA CYS A 890 -4.71 -41.98 29.75
C CYS A 890 -4.41 -42.85 30.99
N GLY A 891 -4.19 -44.16 30.80
CA GLY A 891 -3.94 -45.14 31.86
C GLY A 891 -5.20 -45.84 32.39
N GLY A 892 -6.19 -46.07 31.53
CA GLY A 892 -7.49 -46.65 31.87
C GLY A 892 -8.49 -45.62 32.38
N ALA A 893 -9.68 -46.09 32.78
CA ALA A 893 -10.83 -45.27 33.18
C ALA A 893 -10.60 -44.24 34.31
N ALA A 894 -9.48 -44.31 35.05
CA ALA A 894 -9.09 -43.30 36.02
C ALA A 894 -8.51 -42.02 35.38
N GLY A 895 -8.03 -42.11 34.13
CA GLY A 895 -7.56 -40.99 33.31
C GLY A 895 -8.63 -40.40 32.37
N ILE A 896 -9.87 -40.90 32.45
CA ILE A 896 -11.02 -40.39 31.68
C ILE A 896 -12.00 -39.74 32.66
N LEU A 897 -12.29 -38.44 32.48
CA LEU A 897 -13.36 -37.73 33.16
C LEU A 897 -14.57 -37.62 32.24
N VAL A 898 -15.77 -37.93 32.71
CA VAL A 898 -17.01 -37.67 31.96
C VAL A 898 -17.29 -36.17 31.99
N ALA A 899 -17.34 -35.54 30.81
CA ALA A 899 -17.55 -34.11 30.64
C ALA A 899 -19.03 -33.76 30.46
N SER A 900 -19.79 -34.59 29.76
CA SER A 900 -21.22 -34.41 29.52
C SER A 900 -21.91 -35.75 29.27
N ALA A 901 -23.23 -35.78 29.41
CA ALA A 901 -24.08 -36.90 28.98
C ALA A 901 -25.48 -36.35 28.72
N GLU A 902 -26.22 -36.80 27.70
CA GLU A 902 -27.56 -36.25 27.42
C GLU A 902 -28.69 -36.95 28.18
N ASN A 903 -28.53 -38.24 28.47
CA ASN A 903 -29.44 -39.02 29.29
C ASN A 903 -29.50 -38.45 30.72
N PRO A 904 -30.69 -38.01 31.21
CA PRO A 904 -30.83 -37.42 32.55
C PRO A 904 -30.32 -38.30 33.70
N ASP A 905 -30.44 -39.63 33.57
CA ASP A 905 -29.95 -40.57 34.59
C ASP A 905 -28.41 -40.61 34.66
N LEU A 906 -27.72 -40.21 33.59
CA LEU A 906 -26.26 -40.19 33.49
C LEU A 906 -25.64 -38.83 33.86
N LYS A 907 -26.40 -37.73 33.83
CA LYS A 907 -25.91 -36.37 34.19
C LYS A 907 -25.31 -36.28 35.60
N GLN A 908 -25.68 -37.20 36.52
CA GLN A 908 -25.06 -37.32 37.86
C GLN A 908 -23.57 -37.76 37.85
N PHE A 909 -23.07 -38.26 36.73
CA PHE A 909 -21.69 -38.71 36.56
C PHE A 909 -20.79 -37.71 35.82
N ALA A 910 -21.33 -36.59 35.34
CA ALA A 910 -20.52 -35.49 34.83
C ALA A 910 -19.59 -34.96 35.95
N GLY A 911 -18.34 -34.62 35.60
CA GLY A 911 -17.32 -34.28 36.58
C GLY A 911 -16.88 -35.46 37.48
N LYS A 912 -17.06 -36.71 37.04
CA LYS A 912 -16.52 -37.93 37.68
C LYS A 912 -15.56 -38.66 36.74
N THR A 913 -14.62 -39.41 37.30
CA THR A 913 -13.82 -40.34 36.48
C THR A 913 -14.68 -41.53 36.06
N LEU A 914 -14.40 -42.11 34.90
CA LEU A 914 -15.09 -43.32 34.43
C LEU A 914 -14.86 -44.50 35.39
N ASP A 915 -13.73 -44.52 36.12
CA ASP A 915 -13.45 -45.45 37.22
C ASP A 915 -14.37 -45.24 38.44
N ASP A 916 -14.75 -44.00 38.76
CA ASP A 916 -15.78 -43.74 39.79
C ASP A 916 -17.17 -44.22 39.36
N VAL A 917 -17.51 -44.10 38.07
CA VAL A 917 -18.73 -44.70 37.51
C VAL A 917 -18.67 -46.22 37.59
N ALA A 918 -17.51 -46.83 37.29
CA ALA A 918 -17.31 -48.28 37.39
C ALA A 918 -17.49 -48.80 38.83
N LYS A 919 -16.97 -48.06 39.83
CA LYS A 919 -17.21 -48.33 41.27
C LYS A 919 -18.69 -48.22 41.63
N ALA A 920 -19.38 -47.18 41.16
CA ALA A 920 -20.80 -46.95 41.43
C ALA A 920 -21.68 -48.05 40.82
N TRP A 921 -21.40 -48.46 39.58
CA TRP A 921 -22.13 -49.51 38.86
C TRP A 921 -21.68 -50.93 39.21
N LYS A 922 -20.54 -51.10 39.89
CA LYS A 922 -19.91 -52.37 40.27
C LYS A 922 -19.59 -53.24 39.05
N LYS A 923 -19.05 -52.62 38.00
CA LYS A 923 -18.66 -53.22 36.72
C LYS A 923 -17.15 -53.09 36.50
N SER A 924 -16.62 -53.77 35.48
CA SER A 924 -15.26 -53.48 35.03
C SER A 924 -15.19 -52.13 34.31
N PRO A 925 -14.02 -51.45 34.29
CA PRO A 925 -13.83 -50.20 33.55
C PRO A 925 -14.33 -50.23 32.11
N GLU A 926 -14.11 -51.33 31.40
CA GLU A 926 -14.45 -51.48 29.98
C GLU A 926 -15.94 -51.77 29.77
N ASP A 927 -16.58 -52.53 30.66
CA ASP A 927 -18.05 -52.68 30.63
C ASP A 927 -18.73 -51.36 30.97
N THR A 928 -18.14 -50.56 31.86
CA THR A 928 -18.64 -49.23 32.21
C THR A 928 -18.55 -48.29 31.02
N LEU A 929 -17.42 -48.26 30.30
CA LEU A 929 -17.28 -47.53 29.04
C LEU A 929 -18.39 -47.90 28.05
N MET A 930 -18.49 -49.18 27.71
CA MET A 930 -19.43 -49.68 26.71
C MET A 930 -20.89 -49.46 27.12
N ASP A 931 -21.22 -49.58 28.41
CA ASP A 931 -22.59 -49.37 28.91
C ASP A 931 -22.96 -47.90 29.01
N PHE A 932 -22.01 -46.99 29.31
CA PHE A 932 -22.25 -45.56 29.32
C PHE A 932 -22.50 -45.05 27.90
N VAL A 933 -21.61 -45.38 26.96
CA VAL A 933 -21.77 -45.05 25.54
C VAL A 933 -23.08 -45.63 24.98
N LEU A 934 -23.46 -46.84 25.37
CA LEU A 934 -24.73 -47.44 24.94
C LEU A 934 -25.96 -46.77 25.56
N ALA A 935 -25.93 -46.45 26.86
CA ALA A 935 -27.05 -45.82 27.57
C ALA A 935 -27.24 -44.34 27.20
N ASP A 936 -26.19 -43.66 26.75
CA ASP A 936 -26.21 -42.27 26.27
C ASP A 936 -26.25 -42.15 24.75
N LYS A 937 -26.42 -43.26 24.02
CA LYS A 937 -26.47 -43.31 22.54
C LYS A 937 -25.24 -42.66 21.87
N ALA A 938 -24.08 -42.77 22.50
CA ALA A 938 -22.80 -42.17 22.11
C ALA A 938 -22.74 -40.63 22.12
N GLN A 939 -23.65 -39.94 22.84
CA GLN A 939 -23.68 -38.47 22.90
C GLN A 939 -22.78 -37.86 24.01
N SER A 940 -22.14 -38.68 24.85
CA SER A 940 -21.34 -38.22 26.00
C SER A 940 -20.00 -37.63 25.61
N GLY A 941 -19.65 -36.46 26.15
CA GLY A 941 -18.29 -35.90 26.09
C GLY A 941 -17.39 -36.43 27.20
N ALA A 942 -16.08 -36.44 26.95
CA ALA A 942 -15.06 -36.86 27.93
C ALA A 942 -13.76 -36.05 27.81
N ILE A 943 -13.05 -35.91 28.95
CA ILE A 943 -11.71 -35.33 29.06
C ILE A 943 -10.70 -36.45 29.34
N TYR A 944 -9.56 -36.42 28.65
CA TYR A 944 -8.58 -37.49 28.60
C TYR A 944 -7.20 -36.99 29.04
N PHE A 945 -6.73 -37.43 30.21
CA PHE A 945 -5.46 -37.03 30.81
C PHE A 945 -4.28 -37.83 30.21
N MET A 946 -3.91 -37.49 28.98
CA MET A 946 -3.00 -38.26 28.12
C MET A 946 -1.57 -37.70 28.00
N ALA A 947 -1.36 -36.39 28.16
CA ALA A 947 -0.10 -35.72 27.79
C ALA A 947 0.76 -35.33 29.02
N SER A 948 1.99 -34.88 28.76
CA SER A 948 2.95 -34.46 29.80
C SER A 948 3.24 -32.96 29.76
N GLU A 949 3.55 -32.38 30.92
CA GLU A 949 3.94 -30.97 31.05
C GLU A 949 5.35 -30.68 30.50
N GLU A 950 6.19 -31.71 30.32
CA GLU A 950 7.51 -31.58 29.67
C GLU A 950 7.35 -31.45 28.15
N ASP A 951 6.52 -32.32 27.56
CA ASP A 951 6.18 -32.26 26.13
C ASP A 951 5.40 -30.99 25.80
N LEU A 952 4.47 -30.57 26.67
CA LEU A 952 3.68 -29.35 26.50
C LEU A 952 4.58 -28.10 26.42
N ARG A 953 5.50 -27.91 27.36
CA ARG A 953 6.50 -26.82 27.29
C ARG A 953 7.41 -26.94 26.06
N THR A 954 7.79 -28.16 25.68
CA THR A 954 8.66 -28.42 24.53
C THR A 954 7.99 -28.00 23.21
N GLY A 955 6.70 -28.29 23.01
CA GLY A 955 5.95 -27.84 21.85
C GLY A 955 5.61 -26.35 21.89
N LEU A 956 5.15 -25.83 23.05
CA LEU A 956 4.77 -24.43 23.23
C LEU A 956 5.94 -23.47 22.99
N SER A 957 7.18 -23.86 23.32
CA SER A 957 8.37 -23.02 23.14
C SER A 957 8.80 -22.81 21.67
N GLN A 958 8.26 -23.56 20.71
CA GLN A 958 8.68 -23.42 19.30
C GLN A 958 8.13 -22.14 18.64
N PRO A 959 8.91 -21.46 17.78
CA PRO A 959 8.52 -20.19 17.17
C PRO A 959 7.48 -20.33 16.04
N TRP A 960 7.21 -21.56 15.59
CA TRP A 960 6.21 -21.92 14.59
C TRP A 960 4.94 -22.54 15.18
N THR A 961 4.86 -22.77 16.49
CA THR A 961 3.63 -23.22 17.17
C THR A 961 2.73 -22.03 17.50
N SER A 962 1.47 -22.05 17.11
CA SER A 962 0.43 -21.09 17.51
C SER A 962 -0.41 -21.61 18.69
N ILE A 963 -1.54 -20.99 19.03
CA ILE A 963 -2.46 -21.49 20.07
C ILE A 963 -3.87 -21.64 19.48
N GLY A 964 -4.44 -22.84 19.60
CA GLY A 964 -5.85 -23.12 19.43
C GLY A 964 -6.52 -23.40 20.78
N LEU A 965 -7.85 -23.25 20.86
CA LEU A 965 -8.65 -23.64 22.03
C LEU A 965 -9.14 -25.08 21.93
N ASP A 966 -9.34 -25.61 20.73
CA ASP A 966 -10.06 -26.86 20.44
C ASP A 966 -11.43 -26.91 21.19
N ALA A 967 -12.18 -25.82 21.10
CA ALA A 967 -13.49 -25.69 21.74
C ALA A 967 -14.40 -24.77 20.94
N GLY A 968 -15.70 -25.06 20.93
CA GLY A 968 -16.71 -24.11 20.46
C GLY A 968 -16.95 -23.01 21.49
N GLU A 969 -17.60 -21.93 21.08
CA GLU A 969 -18.05 -20.92 22.03
C GLU A 969 -19.11 -21.52 22.98
N MET A 970 -19.08 -20.98 24.19
CA MET A 970 -20.03 -21.21 25.25
C MET A 970 -20.27 -19.88 25.99
N SER A 971 -21.51 -19.67 26.43
CA SER A 971 -21.90 -18.63 27.37
C SER A 971 -22.53 -19.27 28.62
N LEU A 972 -22.31 -18.70 29.81
CA LEU A 972 -22.60 -19.34 31.12
C LEU A 972 -24.10 -19.56 31.41
N ASP A 973 -24.97 -18.92 30.65
CA ASP A 973 -26.43 -19.04 30.67
C ASP A 973 -26.98 -19.40 29.28
N GLY A 974 -26.11 -19.79 28.35
CA GLY A 974 -26.44 -20.10 26.96
C GLY A 974 -27.03 -21.50 26.77
N PRO A 975 -27.65 -21.77 25.59
CA PRO A 975 -28.15 -23.10 25.25
C PRO A 975 -27.04 -24.16 25.20
N THR A 976 -25.81 -23.76 24.87
CA THR A 976 -24.60 -24.60 24.75
C THR A 976 -23.85 -24.81 26.07
N TYR A 977 -24.39 -24.33 27.21
CA TYR A 977 -23.70 -24.39 28.50
C TYR A 977 -23.53 -25.81 29.06
N GLU A 978 -22.29 -26.22 29.32
CA GLU A 978 -21.93 -27.47 29.99
C GLU A 978 -21.02 -27.20 31.21
N PRO A 979 -21.53 -27.32 32.46
CA PRO A 979 -20.75 -27.05 33.69
C PRO A 979 -19.52 -27.95 33.88
N HIS A 980 -19.38 -29.05 33.14
CA HIS A 980 -18.24 -29.96 33.22
C HIS A 980 -17.41 -30.06 31.93
N THR A 981 -17.45 -29.00 31.10
CA THR A 981 -16.61 -28.83 29.90
C THR A 981 -15.10 -28.82 30.19
N HIS A 982 -14.27 -28.79 29.14
CA HIS A 982 -12.81 -28.67 29.32
C HIS A 982 -12.41 -27.22 29.64
N PRO A 983 -11.49 -26.96 30.61
CA PRO A 983 -11.11 -25.58 30.98
C PRO A 983 -10.50 -24.75 29.83
N ARG A 984 -10.01 -25.40 28.76
CA ARG A 984 -9.58 -24.77 27.50
C ARG A 984 -10.63 -23.84 26.88
N THR A 985 -11.93 -24.14 27.09
CA THR A 985 -13.05 -23.32 26.65
C THR A 985 -13.03 -21.90 27.25
N MET A 986 -12.52 -21.72 28.47
CA MET A 986 -12.59 -20.45 29.22
C MET A 986 -11.22 -19.82 29.55
N GLY A 987 -10.12 -20.55 29.36
CA GLY A 987 -8.81 -20.18 29.91
C GLY A 987 -7.57 -20.29 29.01
N SER A 988 -7.62 -20.83 27.80
CA SER A 988 -6.41 -21.05 26.98
C SER A 988 -5.51 -19.81 26.78
N MET A 989 -6.02 -18.68 26.28
CA MET A 989 -5.14 -17.52 26.01
C MET A 989 -4.61 -16.88 27.32
N PRO A 990 -5.44 -16.67 28.37
CA PRO A 990 -4.95 -16.18 29.66
C PRO A 990 -4.04 -17.16 30.40
N ARG A 991 -4.20 -18.48 30.20
CA ARG A 991 -3.26 -19.51 30.69
C ARG A 991 -1.90 -19.41 30.01
N PHE A 992 -1.89 -19.29 28.68
CA PHE A 992 -0.66 -19.15 27.92
C PHE A 992 0.14 -17.90 28.37
N LEU A 993 -0.53 -16.75 28.44
CA LEU A 993 0.10 -15.48 28.85
C LEU A 993 0.41 -15.42 30.36
N GLY A 994 -0.45 -15.96 31.21
CA GLY A 994 -0.36 -15.87 32.66
C GLY A 994 0.54 -16.93 33.32
N HIS A 995 0.39 -18.20 32.91
CA HIS A 995 1.16 -19.31 33.47
C HIS A 995 2.51 -19.46 32.77
N TYR A 996 2.53 -19.73 31.46
CA TYR A 996 3.77 -20.06 30.75
C TYR A 996 4.66 -18.84 30.49
N VAL A 997 4.08 -17.70 30.10
CA VAL A 997 4.85 -16.49 29.75
C VAL A 997 5.23 -15.67 30.99
N ARG A 998 4.26 -15.21 31.80
CA ARG A 998 4.59 -14.49 33.05
C ARG A 998 5.14 -15.42 34.13
N GLY A 999 4.50 -16.55 34.40
CA GLY A 999 4.80 -17.40 35.55
C GLY A 999 6.07 -18.26 35.40
N GLU A 1000 6.27 -18.88 34.24
CA GLU A 1000 7.40 -19.78 33.98
C GLU A 1000 8.51 -19.17 33.11
N HIS A 1001 8.29 -17.97 32.54
CA HIS A 1001 9.22 -17.30 31.63
C HIS A 1001 9.63 -18.14 30.39
N LEU A 1002 8.71 -18.97 29.87
CA LEU A 1002 8.95 -19.87 28.74
C LEU A 1002 9.40 -19.13 27.47
N MET A 1003 8.97 -17.87 27.29
CA MET A 1003 9.37 -16.97 26.21
C MET A 1003 9.08 -15.50 26.58
N PRO A 1004 9.69 -14.52 25.88
CA PRO A 1004 9.30 -13.11 25.98
C PRO A 1004 7.83 -12.88 25.59
N LEU A 1005 7.20 -11.86 26.17
CA LEU A 1005 5.78 -11.55 25.93
C LEU A 1005 5.51 -11.22 24.46
N GLU A 1006 6.41 -10.51 23.80
CA GLU A 1006 6.25 -10.07 22.42
C GLU A 1006 6.31 -11.26 21.44
N ALA A 1007 7.11 -12.28 21.76
CA ALA A 1007 7.12 -13.55 21.04
C ALA A 1007 5.83 -14.37 21.28
N ALA A 1008 5.28 -14.33 22.50
CA ALA A 1008 4.00 -14.96 22.83
C ALA A 1008 2.83 -14.29 22.10
N ILE A 1009 2.75 -12.95 22.11
CA ILE A 1009 1.75 -12.21 21.36
C ILE A 1009 1.86 -12.51 19.87
N ARG A 1010 3.07 -12.57 19.28
CA ARG A 1010 3.26 -13.00 17.89
C ARG A 1010 2.61 -14.36 17.60
N LYS A 1011 2.78 -15.34 18.49
CA LYS A 1011 2.25 -16.72 18.34
C LYS A 1011 0.72 -16.79 18.35
N ILE A 1012 0.03 -15.79 18.91
CA ILE A 1012 -1.45 -15.72 18.97
C ILE A 1012 -2.04 -14.57 18.14
N THR A 1013 -1.24 -13.89 17.30
CA THR A 1013 -1.70 -12.78 16.45
C THR A 1013 -1.18 -12.87 15.01
N SER A 1014 0.07 -12.48 14.76
CA SER A 1014 0.61 -12.41 13.40
C SER A 1014 1.04 -13.77 12.85
N LEU A 1015 1.42 -14.74 13.69
CA LEU A 1015 1.70 -16.11 13.24
C LEU A 1015 0.44 -16.78 12.63
N PRO A 1016 -0.71 -16.88 13.33
CA PRO A 1016 -1.93 -17.42 12.74
C PRO A 1016 -2.46 -16.56 11.57
N ALA A 1017 -2.38 -15.22 11.65
CA ALA A 1017 -2.75 -14.37 10.51
C ALA A 1017 -1.87 -14.58 9.27
N GLN A 1018 -0.57 -14.83 9.45
CA GLN A 1018 0.36 -15.19 8.37
C GLN A 1018 0.01 -16.57 7.79
N ARG A 1019 -0.31 -17.53 8.65
CA ARG A 1019 -0.67 -18.91 8.29
C ARG A 1019 -1.90 -18.97 7.40
N GLU A 1020 -3.03 -18.48 7.93
CA GLU A 1020 -4.34 -18.49 7.28
C GLU A 1020 -4.51 -17.34 6.26
N HIS A 1021 -3.42 -16.61 5.99
CA HIS A 1021 -3.35 -15.56 4.97
C HIS A 1021 -4.38 -14.42 5.17
N LEU A 1022 -4.60 -14.04 6.44
CA LEU A 1022 -5.61 -13.06 6.86
C LEU A 1022 -5.13 -11.62 6.64
N GLU A 1023 -5.24 -11.16 5.40
CA GLU A 1023 -4.73 -9.85 4.97
C GLU A 1023 -5.28 -8.68 5.81
N GLY A 1024 -4.38 -7.87 6.35
CA GLY A 1024 -4.73 -6.70 7.16
C GLY A 1024 -5.17 -7.01 8.59
N ARG A 1025 -4.94 -8.21 9.12
CA ARG A 1025 -5.18 -8.59 10.53
C ARG A 1025 -3.89 -9.07 11.23
N GLY A 1026 -3.96 -9.30 12.53
CA GLY A 1026 -2.87 -9.88 13.34
C GLY A 1026 -1.68 -8.95 13.63
N LEU A 1027 -1.72 -7.68 13.22
CA LEU A 1027 -0.70 -6.66 13.51
C LEU A 1027 -1.35 -5.30 13.83
N LEU A 1028 -0.78 -4.55 14.78
CA LEU A 1028 -1.18 -3.17 15.04
C LEU A 1028 -0.42 -2.24 14.07
N LYS A 1029 -1.06 -1.88 12.96
CA LYS A 1029 -0.48 -1.04 11.91
C LYS A 1029 -1.55 -0.11 11.30
N PRO A 1030 -1.26 1.16 11.01
CA PRO A 1030 -2.20 2.02 10.28
C PRO A 1030 -2.71 1.37 8.98
N GLY A 1031 -4.02 1.40 8.77
CA GLY A 1031 -4.74 0.75 7.67
C GLY A 1031 -5.14 -0.71 7.92
N TYR A 1032 -4.60 -1.38 8.94
CA TYR A 1032 -5.05 -2.73 9.33
C TYR A 1032 -6.40 -2.65 10.06
N PHE A 1033 -7.12 -3.76 10.10
CA PHE A 1033 -8.36 -3.86 10.87
C PHE A 1033 -8.07 -3.62 12.36
N ALA A 1034 -8.96 -2.88 13.02
CA ALA A 1034 -8.90 -2.64 14.46
C ALA A 1034 -9.47 -3.84 15.24
N ASP A 1035 -8.84 -5.00 15.06
CA ASP A 1035 -8.97 -6.14 15.97
C ASP A 1035 -7.88 -5.98 17.04
N ILE A 1036 -8.26 -5.71 18.30
CA ILE A 1036 -7.33 -5.26 19.36
C ILE A 1036 -7.75 -5.86 20.70
N THR A 1037 -6.76 -6.34 21.46
CA THR A 1037 -6.95 -6.78 22.86
C THR A 1037 -6.10 -5.93 23.80
N ILE A 1038 -6.73 -5.45 24.87
CA ILE A 1038 -6.08 -4.69 25.95
C ILE A 1038 -6.12 -5.54 27.22
N PHE A 1039 -4.96 -5.76 27.84
CA PHE A 1039 -4.85 -6.62 29.01
C PHE A 1039 -3.78 -6.17 30.01
N ASP A 1040 -3.96 -6.58 31.26
CA ASP A 1040 -3.01 -6.39 32.35
C ASP A 1040 -1.98 -7.54 32.36
N PRO A 1041 -0.71 -7.29 31.97
CA PRO A 1041 0.31 -8.34 31.96
C PRO A 1041 0.65 -8.83 33.37
N ALA A 1042 0.40 -8.03 34.42
CA ALA A 1042 0.74 -8.39 35.79
C ALA A 1042 -0.24 -9.41 36.41
N VAL A 1043 -1.54 -9.37 36.05
CA VAL A 1043 -2.56 -10.26 36.62
C VAL A 1043 -3.18 -11.29 35.67
N ILE A 1044 -3.06 -11.13 34.35
CA ILE A 1044 -3.69 -12.04 33.36
C ILE A 1044 -3.49 -13.54 33.70
N ILE A 1045 -4.56 -14.31 33.88
CA ILE A 1045 -4.48 -15.73 34.26
C ILE A 1045 -5.80 -16.48 34.00
N ASP A 1046 -5.71 -17.80 33.81
CA ASP A 1046 -6.83 -18.73 33.84
C ASP A 1046 -7.32 -19.02 35.28
N HIS A 1047 -8.63 -18.92 35.50
CA HIS A 1047 -9.29 -19.45 36.70
C HIS A 1047 -10.01 -20.79 36.46
N ALA A 1048 -10.14 -21.20 35.19
CA ALA A 1048 -10.80 -22.44 34.78
C ALA A 1048 -9.96 -23.67 35.13
N THR A 1049 -10.56 -24.66 35.79
CA THR A 1049 -9.89 -25.91 36.17
C THR A 1049 -10.73 -27.13 35.77
N PHE A 1050 -10.11 -28.31 35.71
CA PHE A 1050 -10.80 -29.58 35.42
C PHE A 1050 -11.96 -29.94 36.38
N THR A 1051 -12.09 -29.27 37.53
CA THR A 1051 -13.21 -29.46 38.48
C THR A 1051 -14.16 -28.27 38.55
N LYS A 1052 -13.81 -27.15 37.89
CA LYS A 1052 -14.57 -25.90 37.77
C LYS A 1052 -14.17 -25.19 36.46
N PRO A 1053 -14.63 -25.69 35.29
CA PRO A 1053 -14.17 -25.22 33.99
C PRO A 1053 -14.91 -23.96 33.51
N ASP A 1054 -16.03 -23.63 34.16
CA ASP A 1054 -16.94 -22.51 33.92
C ASP A 1054 -16.46 -21.18 34.51
N GLN A 1055 -15.24 -21.12 35.05
CA GLN A 1055 -14.67 -19.90 35.63
C GLN A 1055 -14.06 -19.00 34.54
N LEU A 1056 -14.57 -17.78 34.41
CA LEU A 1056 -13.98 -16.74 33.55
C LEU A 1056 -12.55 -16.39 34.00
N SER A 1057 -11.69 -16.14 33.03
CA SER A 1057 -10.30 -15.69 33.24
C SER A 1057 -10.21 -14.23 33.73
N GLU A 1058 -9.04 -13.86 34.23
CA GLU A 1058 -8.74 -12.52 34.75
C GLU A 1058 -7.74 -11.78 33.84
N GLY A 1059 -7.75 -10.44 33.90
CA GLY A 1059 -6.74 -9.56 33.31
C GLY A 1059 -6.96 -9.13 31.86
N ILE A 1060 -7.94 -9.68 31.13
CA ILE A 1060 -8.43 -9.07 29.89
C ILE A 1060 -9.33 -7.88 30.27
N ASP A 1061 -8.95 -6.67 29.87
CA ASP A 1061 -9.77 -5.47 30.09
C ASP A 1061 -10.71 -5.25 28.90
N TYR A 1062 -10.20 -5.27 27.67
CA TYR A 1062 -10.98 -5.00 26.46
C TYR A 1062 -10.68 -5.97 25.33
N THR A 1063 -11.74 -6.32 24.59
CA THR A 1063 -11.65 -7.04 23.31
C THR A 1063 -12.43 -6.25 22.27
N ILE A 1064 -11.74 -5.86 21.20
CA ILE A 1064 -12.24 -4.97 20.16
C ILE A 1064 -12.16 -5.73 18.84
N VAL A 1065 -13.28 -5.83 18.12
CA VAL A 1065 -13.37 -6.52 16.83
C VAL A 1065 -13.77 -5.50 15.78
N ASN A 1066 -13.01 -5.40 14.68
CA ASN A 1066 -13.27 -4.45 13.59
C ASN A 1066 -13.63 -3.02 14.06
N GLY A 1067 -12.90 -2.50 15.05
CA GLY A 1067 -13.07 -1.15 15.61
C GLY A 1067 -14.20 -0.98 16.63
N ARG A 1068 -14.91 -2.06 16.98
CA ARG A 1068 -16.05 -2.06 17.91
C ARG A 1068 -15.66 -2.80 19.19
N VAL A 1069 -15.93 -2.20 20.35
CA VAL A 1069 -15.71 -2.85 21.65
C VAL A 1069 -16.77 -3.94 21.81
N GLU A 1070 -16.35 -5.21 21.84
CA GLU A 1070 -17.19 -6.40 22.05
C GLU A 1070 -17.17 -6.83 23.53
N PHE A 1071 -16.02 -6.68 24.20
CA PHE A 1071 -15.84 -6.89 25.64
C PHE A 1071 -15.32 -5.62 26.33
N ASP A 1072 -15.94 -5.28 27.46
CA ASP A 1072 -15.75 -4.06 28.27
C ASP A 1072 -15.72 -4.53 29.74
N PRO A 1073 -14.73 -4.19 30.59
CA PRO A 1073 -14.21 -5.06 31.65
C PRO A 1073 -15.25 -5.92 32.41
N GLY A 1074 -15.22 -7.23 32.13
CA GLY A 1074 -16.09 -8.24 32.72
C GLY A 1074 -17.49 -8.35 32.10
N LYS A 1075 -17.76 -7.71 30.95
CA LYS A 1075 -19.08 -7.67 30.30
C LYS A 1075 -18.96 -7.71 28.77
N LEU A 1076 -19.91 -8.41 28.14
CA LEU A 1076 -20.18 -8.27 26.71
C LEU A 1076 -20.96 -6.98 26.44
N THR A 1077 -20.67 -6.31 25.32
CA THR A 1077 -21.42 -5.11 24.89
C THR A 1077 -22.65 -5.45 24.06
N GLY A 1078 -22.72 -6.66 23.49
CA GLY A 1078 -23.77 -7.06 22.55
C GLY A 1078 -23.62 -6.43 21.16
N ALA A 1079 -22.39 -6.10 20.76
CA ALA A 1079 -22.09 -5.84 19.35
C ALA A 1079 -21.96 -7.17 18.57
N ALA A 1080 -21.70 -7.04 17.27
CA ALA A 1080 -21.62 -8.14 16.31
C ALA A 1080 -20.79 -7.67 15.10
N ALA A 1081 -19.57 -7.20 15.38
CA ALA A 1081 -18.70 -6.53 14.40
C ALA A 1081 -17.82 -7.48 13.58
N GLY A 1082 -17.75 -8.74 13.99
CA GLY A 1082 -16.98 -9.79 13.34
C GLY A 1082 -17.46 -10.12 11.94
N ARG A 1083 -16.56 -10.68 11.13
CA ARG A 1083 -16.77 -10.93 9.70
C ARG A 1083 -16.34 -12.31 9.28
N ILE A 1084 -16.99 -12.84 8.24
CA ILE A 1084 -16.52 -14.03 7.55
C ILE A 1084 -15.14 -13.75 6.93
N LEU A 1085 -14.23 -14.69 7.14
CA LEU A 1085 -12.90 -14.71 6.55
C LEU A 1085 -12.90 -15.79 5.47
N ARG A 1086 -12.71 -15.37 4.22
CA ARG A 1086 -12.81 -16.23 3.04
C ARG A 1086 -11.42 -16.46 2.45
N GLY A 1087 -11.08 -17.73 2.23
CA GLY A 1087 -9.79 -18.14 1.66
C GLY A 1087 -9.56 -17.64 0.24
N ARG A 1088 -8.30 -17.67 -0.20
CA ARG A 1088 -7.85 -17.17 -1.52
C ARG A 1088 -8.55 -17.80 -2.73
N GLY A 1089 -9.19 -18.95 -2.55
CA GLY A 1089 -9.99 -19.61 -3.57
C GLY A 1089 -11.33 -18.95 -3.87
N TRP A 1090 -11.79 -18.03 -3.02
CA TRP A 1090 -13.15 -17.51 -3.07
C TRP A 1090 -13.52 -16.86 -4.41
N GLN A 1091 -14.65 -17.28 -4.95
CA GLN A 1091 -15.27 -16.71 -6.14
C GLN A 1091 -16.67 -16.21 -5.75
N PRO A 1092 -16.96 -14.90 -5.87
CA PRO A 1092 -18.30 -14.39 -5.63
C PRO A 1092 -19.31 -15.12 -6.49
N ALA A 1093 -20.45 -15.52 -5.90
CA ALA A 1093 -21.53 -16.13 -6.65
C ALA A 1093 -22.03 -15.15 -7.73
N THR A 1094 -22.04 -15.61 -8.99
CA THR A 1094 -22.73 -14.90 -10.07
C THR A 1094 -24.21 -15.26 -10.03
N ASP A 1095 -25.01 -14.38 -9.41
CA ASP A 1095 -26.48 -14.42 -9.44
C ASP A 1095 -27.04 -14.21 -10.88
#